data_AF-A2DDL7-F1
#
_entry.id   AF-A2DDL7-F1
#
_cell.length_a   1.000
_cell.length_b   1.000
_cell.length_c   1.000
_cell.angle_alpha   90.00
_cell.angle_beta   90.00
_cell.angle_gamma   90.00
#
_symmetry.space_group_name_H-M   'P 1'
#
loop_
_entity.id
_entity.type
_entity.pdbx_description
1 polymer ?
#
loop_
_entity_poly.entity_id
_entity_poly.type
_entity_poly.pdbx_seq_one_letter_code
_entity_poly.pdbx_strand_id
1 'polypeptide(L)'
;MKNDIFNESTFIEPTLDDELDSHCFDAIEHEGPLDESTTKYCYDRDNNLHYLACQLGFSPFESHVPRINIFTSRNTVGLAIMGLLQSQEFQISEVKSYFHFSTHSIKYAKIFNKFNFPIHIAIDPQDDQCELLYHLKSPVLIVTSFNNTYKDYPHLHVIKAPHIYGPTYPFIYGDPNAESILDACMNNPWQLNTTSLNLSQEYAYSGDVAIEVVKIMKQILSGEKPDNFSVKTIKQGSLIAAIRDKYPKCNIPPVDFKYTQDIKTNLKTMIKYNKKQRRKPTDVYLSWVTSVCDTPRVIERANEQLAYYAEYFKRIPTLSMEFVYVYAHLSEFSKPFNEVFTVPKEIKNNMRIIEIPSIELLSLNMHPNKTQYPEFKLKNIGIRKAKGEYIISGNSDILPGYPIIDHVVRRLFSPGLYRSLRYNGKEQVPRDFVNLSQFYTYPDNWLANYDYIDYTAAMSSLLTKASGDFQGCHRKQWEIIHGFLETGQTFYVDSWFLLEFCGFKFPTVVRSLGYHVHLDHVKVSHYTSSIDTNQYFWRGMVCDGWFSKDVDSYKRDKWGLRQSFTVLDPDITNFSVNVSEGEFNVSYTFDKIRNATATPIPENISIPKVEYLNDVSKQNEENWEQYINKTIYWNQSVETQENKTFYDDENETIY
;
A
#
# COMPACT_ATOMS: atom_id res chain seq x y z
N MET A 1 24.90 0.10 -28.43
CA MET A 1 24.73 1.06 -27.31
C MET A 1 23.32 1.64 -27.25
N LYS A 2 22.87 2.58 -28.11
CA LYS A 2 21.50 3.16 -27.97
C LYS A 2 20.35 2.14 -27.95
N ASN A 3 20.45 1.06 -28.72
CA ASN A 3 19.41 0.01 -28.76
C ASN A 3 19.47 -0.96 -27.56
N ASP A 4 20.56 -0.97 -26.78
CA ASP A 4 20.77 -1.95 -25.71
C ASP A 4 20.37 -1.42 -24.33
N ILE A 5 20.23 -0.10 -24.16
CA ILE A 5 19.84 0.54 -22.89
C ILE A 5 18.50 -0.01 -22.38
N PHE A 6 17.61 -0.44 -23.30
CA PHE A 6 16.30 -0.99 -23.00
C PHE A 6 16.14 -2.48 -23.38
N ASN A 7 17.24 -3.24 -23.40
CA ASN A 7 17.15 -4.69 -23.65
C ASN A 7 16.28 -5.39 -22.60
N GLU A 8 15.50 -6.39 -23.03
CA GLU A 8 14.44 -7.00 -22.21
C GLU A 8 14.91 -7.65 -20.91
N SER A 9 16.20 -8.01 -20.84
CA SER A 9 16.85 -8.71 -19.73
C SER A 9 17.39 -7.79 -18.64
N THR A 10 17.59 -6.49 -18.89
CA THR A 10 18.18 -5.57 -17.90
C THR A 10 17.14 -4.97 -16.95
N PHE A 11 15.88 -4.90 -17.38
CA PHE A 11 14.75 -4.55 -16.51
C PHE A 11 14.14 -5.82 -15.92
N ILE A 12 14.92 -6.52 -15.11
CA ILE A 12 14.36 -7.38 -14.08
C ILE A 12 13.73 -6.39 -13.10
N GLU A 13 12.39 -6.40 -13.00
CA GLU A 13 11.76 -5.72 -11.88
C GLU A 13 12.34 -6.40 -10.65
N PRO A 14 13.05 -5.66 -9.77
CA PRO A 14 13.38 -6.23 -8.49
C PRO A 14 12.03 -6.41 -7.78
N THR A 15 11.44 -7.59 -7.91
CA THR A 15 10.86 -8.22 -6.73
C THR A 15 11.96 -8.12 -5.70
N LEU A 16 11.67 -7.53 -4.53
CA LEU A 16 12.58 -7.63 -3.39
C LEU A 16 12.99 -9.10 -3.35
N ASP A 17 14.27 -9.36 -3.63
CA ASP A 17 14.76 -10.73 -3.70
C ASP A 17 14.40 -11.37 -2.35
N ASP A 18 13.90 -12.60 -2.35
CA ASP A 18 13.63 -13.30 -1.09
C ASP A 18 14.86 -13.26 -0.18
N GLU A 19 16.06 -13.20 -0.79
CA GLU A 19 17.34 -12.96 -0.13
C GLU A 19 17.50 -11.56 0.48
N LEU A 20 17.14 -10.48 -0.24
CA LEU A 20 17.21 -9.13 0.29
C LEU A 20 16.22 -8.95 1.44
N ASP A 21 15.01 -9.46 1.29
CA ASP A 21 14.06 -9.52 2.38
C ASP A 21 14.64 -10.30 3.56
N SER A 22 15.18 -11.50 3.33
CA SER A 22 15.80 -12.29 4.40
C SER A 22 16.85 -11.48 5.12
N HIS A 23 17.80 -10.86 4.42
CA HIS A 23 18.81 -9.99 5.06
C HIS A 23 18.20 -8.83 5.83
N CYS A 24 17.13 -8.22 5.33
CA CYS A 24 16.41 -7.15 5.99
C CYS A 24 15.67 -7.62 7.26
N PHE A 25 15.18 -8.86 7.29
CA PHE A 25 14.48 -9.44 8.43
C PHE A 25 15.40 -10.19 9.40
N ASP A 26 16.46 -10.84 8.93
CA ASP A 26 17.47 -11.56 9.73
C ASP A 26 18.27 -10.61 10.61
N ALA A 27 18.56 -9.41 10.10
CA ALA A 27 19.15 -8.33 10.88
C ALA A 27 18.27 -7.90 12.07
N ILE A 28 16.96 -8.19 12.04
CA ILE A 28 16.02 -7.91 13.15
C ILE A 28 16.16 -8.97 14.24
N GLU A 29 16.38 -10.24 13.86
CA GLU A 29 16.36 -11.38 14.79
C GLU A 29 17.71 -11.63 15.49
N HIS A 30 18.84 -11.21 14.91
CA HIS A 30 20.18 -11.63 15.34
C HIS A 30 20.85 -10.81 16.45
N GLU A 31 20.21 -9.75 16.96
CA GLU A 31 20.69 -9.07 18.17
C GLU A 31 20.13 -9.76 19.42
N GLY A 32 20.92 -10.68 19.98
CA GLY A 32 20.57 -11.51 21.15
C GLY A 32 20.11 -10.71 22.39
N PRO A 33 19.49 -11.38 23.37
CA PRO A 33 18.98 -10.73 24.56
C PRO A 33 20.11 -10.05 25.35
N LEU A 34 19.90 -8.78 25.71
CA LEU A 34 20.76 -8.07 26.66
C LEU A 34 20.48 -8.55 28.08
N ASP A 35 21.52 -8.41 28.90
CA ASP A 35 21.54 -8.62 30.35
C ASP A 35 20.35 -7.92 31.04
N GLU A 36 19.70 -8.61 31.98
CA GLU A 36 18.45 -8.20 32.67
C GLU A 36 18.56 -6.85 33.42
N SER A 37 19.76 -6.26 33.49
CA SER A 37 20.07 -5.03 34.21
C SER A 37 19.74 -3.73 33.44
N THR A 38 19.38 -3.78 32.16
CA THR A 38 19.20 -2.57 31.31
C THR A 38 17.75 -2.07 31.13
N THR A 39 16.79 -2.49 31.96
CA THR A 39 15.37 -2.05 31.88
C THR A 39 15.13 -0.53 32.02
N LYS A 40 16.19 0.28 32.15
CA LYS A 40 16.15 1.74 32.27
C LYS A 40 16.39 2.49 30.96
N TYR A 41 16.89 1.83 29.91
CA TYR A 41 17.17 2.46 28.62
C TYR A 41 16.68 1.56 27.50
N CYS A 42 15.75 2.04 26.67
CA CYS A 42 15.34 1.34 25.45
C CYS A 42 16.58 1.05 24.59
N TYR A 43 16.56 -0.03 23.79
CA TYR A 43 17.65 -0.36 22.86
C TYR A 43 18.16 0.89 22.14
N ASP A 44 19.49 1.11 22.14
CA ASP A 44 20.08 2.21 21.39
C ASP A 44 19.84 1.95 19.91
N ARG A 45 18.89 2.67 19.35
CA ARG A 45 18.55 2.53 17.94
C ARG A 45 19.61 3.22 17.10
N ASP A 46 20.48 4.12 17.57
CA ASP A 46 21.21 5.08 16.72
C ASP A 46 22.12 4.53 15.58
N ASN A 47 22.42 3.21 15.54
CA ASN A 47 23.24 2.53 14.50
C ASN A 47 22.51 2.21 13.15
N ASN A 48 21.43 2.92 12.87
CA ASN A 48 20.37 2.66 11.87
C ASN A 48 20.64 2.67 10.37
N LEU A 49 21.88 2.50 9.92
CA LEU A 49 22.15 2.39 8.48
C LEU A 49 21.45 1.18 7.82
N HIS A 50 21.24 0.14 8.63
CA HIS A 50 20.79 -1.16 8.19
C HIS A 50 19.39 -1.17 7.58
N TYR A 51 18.37 -0.66 8.26
CA TYR A 51 17.00 -0.77 7.75
C TYR A 51 16.69 0.24 6.62
N LEU A 52 17.34 1.40 6.63
CA LEU A 52 17.16 2.36 5.54
C LEU A 52 17.77 1.86 4.22
N ALA A 53 18.82 1.03 4.29
CA ALA A 53 19.34 0.32 3.12
C ALA A 53 18.24 -0.52 2.44
N CYS A 54 17.44 -1.24 3.23
CA CYS A 54 16.33 -2.05 2.74
C CYS A 54 15.29 -1.21 2.00
N GLN A 55 15.00 -0.01 2.50
CA GLN A 55 14.07 0.89 1.84
C GLN A 55 14.61 1.44 0.53
N LEU A 56 15.94 1.57 0.42
CA LEU A 56 16.62 1.97 -0.80
C LEU A 56 16.92 0.78 -1.74
N GLY A 57 16.48 -0.43 -1.37
CA GLY A 57 16.55 -1.63 -2.19
C GLY A 57 17.89 -2.36 -2.16
N PHE A 58 18.67 -2.25 -1.08
CA PHE A 58 19.92 -2.99 -0.92
C PHE A 58 20.13 -3.50 0.51
N SER A 59 21.04 -4.47 0.66
CA SER A 59 21.22 -5.16 1.93
C SER A 59 21.77 -4.22 3.02
N PRO A 60 21.30 -4.31 4.26
CA PRO A 60 21.89 -3.65 5.42
C PRO A 60 23.41 -3.78 5.51
N PHE A 61 23.92 -4.95 5.16
CA PHE A 61 25.35 -5.31 5.25
C PHE A 61 26.18 -4.61 4.16
N GLU A 62 25.54 -4.10 3.11
CA GLU A 62 26.17 -3.39 1.99
C GLU A 62 26.10 -1.87 2.12
N SER A 63 25.71 -1.34 3.28
CA SER A 63 25.58 0.10 3.52
C SER A 63 26.88 0.91 3.30
N HIS A 64 28.03 0.24 3.33
CA HIS A 64 29.34 0.82 3.09
C HIS A 64 29.78 0.75 1.61
N VAL A 65 29.10 -0.04 0.77
CA VAL A 65 29.42 -0.21 -0.65
C VAL A 65 29.11 1.09 -1.40
N PRO A 66 30.03 1.63 -2.20
CA PRO A 66 29.78 2.83 -3.01
C PRO A 66 28.59 2.62 -3.96
N ARG A 67 27.58 3.49 -3.90
CA ARG A 67 26.37 3.40 -4.75
C ARG A 67 26.02 4.74 -5.38
N ILE A 68 25.63 4.75 -6.65
CA ILE A 68 25.03 5.95 -7.26
C ILE A 68 23.58 6.03 -6.79
N ASN A 69 23.23 7.08 -6.06
CA ASN A 69 21.85 7.26 -5.60
C ASN A 69 21.04 8.08 -6.61
N ILE A 70 19.90 7.55 -7.06
CA ILE A 70 19.04 8.19 -8.05
C ILE A 70 17.71 8.55 -7.40
N PHE A 71 17.46 9.85 -7.27
CA PHE A 71 16.15 10.38 -6.94
C PHE A 71 15.26 10.40 -8.16
N THR A 72 13.97 10.11 -7.93
CA THR A 72 12.90 9.99 -8.93
C THR A 72 13.21 8.98 -10.05
N SER A 73 13.81 7.82 -9.67
CA SER A 73 14.26 6.79 -10.62
C SER A 73 13.16 6.21 -11.52
N ARG A 74 11.88 6.34 -11.14
CA ARG A 74 10.72 5.82 -11.89
C ARG A 74 10.13 6.80 -12.90
N ASN A 75 10.74 7.98 -13.10
CA ASN A 75 10.38 8.85 -14.22
C ASN A 75 11.10 8.44 -15.52
N THR A 76 10.73 9.06 -16.64
CA THR A 76 11.19 8.70 -18.00
C THR A 76 12.71 8.73 -18.15
N VAL A 77 13.40 9.71 -17.54
CA VAL A 77 14.87 9.81 -17.58
C VAL A 77 15.52 8.86 -16.58
N GLY A 78 14.95 8.75 -15.38
CA GLY A 78 15.43 7.89 -14.31
C GLY A 78 15.50 6.44 -14.76
N LEU A 79 14.46 5.97 -15.44
CA LEU A 79 14.44 4.64 -16.05
C LEU A 79 15.59 4.43 -17.04
N ALA A 80 15.87 5.43 -17.87
CA ALA A 80 16.94 5.37 -18.86
C ALA A 80 18.33 5.40 -18.21
N ILE A 81 18.53 6.24 -17.19
CA ILE A 81 19.77 6.33 -16.42
C ILE A 81 20.02 5.02 -15.67
N MET A 82 19.02 4.49 -14.96
CA MET A 82 19.09 3.22 -14.24
C MET A 82 19.53 2.09 -15.17
N GLY A 83 18.84 1.91 -16.31
CA GLY A 83 19.19 0.86 -17.28
C GLY A 83 20.60 1.03 -17.85
N LEU A 84 21.03 2.26 -18.11
CA LEU A 84 22.38 2.54 -18.61
C LEU A 84 23.46 2.25 -17.55
N LEU A 85 23.27 2.68 -16.31
CA LEU A 85 24.21 2.43 -15.21
C LEU A 85 24.32 0.94 -14.88
N GLN A 86 23.19 0.22 -14.83
CA GLN A 86 23.17 -1.24 -14.62
C GLN A 86 23.92 -1.97 -15.74
N SER A 87 23.75 -1.54 -17.01
CA SER A 87 24.47 -2.12 -18.15
C SER A 87 25.99 -1.89 -18.10
N GLN A 88 26.44 -0.98 -17.23
CA GLN A 88 27.85 -0.66 -16.97
C GLN A 88 28.29 -1.15 -15.58
N GLU A 89 27.51 -2.05 -14.96
CA GLU A 89 27.80 -2.70 -13.69
C GLU A 89 27.98 -1.74 -12.50
N PHE A 90 27.41 -0.54 -12.58
CA PHE A 90 27.37 0.35 -11.43
C PHE A 90 26.41 -0.17 -10.37
N GLN A 91 26.84 -0.12 -9.12
CA GLN A 91 25.98 -0.30 -7.97
C GLN A 91 25.11 0.95 -7.78
N ILE A 92 23.81 0.76 -7.68
CA ILE A 92 22.84 1.85 -7.60
C ILE A 92 21.98 1.72 -6.33
N SER A 93 21.44 2.86 -5.91
CA SER A 93 20.41 3.01 -4.89
C SER A 93 19.30 3.86 -5.50
N GLU A 94 18.04 3.56 -5.20
CA GLU A 94 16.93 4.30 -5.79
C GLU A 94 15.95 4.91 -4.78
N VAL A 95 15.72 6.21 -4.95
CA VAL A 95 14.52 6.89 -4.45
C VAL A 95 13.54 6.96 -5.60
N LYS A 96 12.68 5.94 -5.70
CA LYS A 96 11.75 5.70 -6.82
C LYS A 96 10.93 6.93 -7.27
N SER A 97 10.43 7.72 -6.31
CA SER A 97 9.70 8.95 -6.55
C SER A 97 9.68 9.82 -5.28
N TYR A 98 9.13 11.03 -5.35
CA TYR A 98 8.90 11.86 -4.15
C TYR A 98 7.89 11.24 -3.17
N PHE A 99 7.08 10.29 -3.64
CA PHE A 99 6.26 9.43 -2.78
C PHE A 99 7.07 8.40 -2.01
N HIS A 100 8.28 8.06 -2.48
CA HIS A 100 9.18 7.11 -1.85
C HIS A 100 9.78 7.67 -0.55
N PHE A 101 10.46 8.80 -0.70
CA PHE A 101 11.06 9.56 0.38
C PHE A 101 10.70 11.02 0.21
N SER A 102 10.27 11.67 1.30
CA SER A 102 10.10 13.12 1.27
C SER A 102 11.48 13.75 1.13
N THR A 103 11.68 14.56 0.09
CA THR A 103 12.93 15.29 -0.12
C THR A 103 12.89 16.70 0.50
N HIS A 104 11.82 17.03 1.22
CA HIS A 104 11.62 18.32 1.89
C HIS A 104 12.29 18.40 3.27
N SER A 105 12.57 17.26 3.91
CA SER A 105 13.10 17.28 5.29
C SER A 105 14.61 17.14 5.32
N ILE A 106 15.28 18.15 5.90
CA ILE A 106 16.71 18.12 6.21
C ILE A 106 17.11 16.92 7.10
N LYS A 107 16.17 16.34 7.85
CA LYS A 107 16.43 15.15 8.66
C LYS A 107 16.97 14.00 7.79
N TYR A 108 16.46 13.84 6.56
CA TYR A 108 16.95 12.80 5.65
C TYR A 108 18.38 13.04 5.20
N ALA A 109 18.80 14.31 5.03
CA ALA A 109 20.16 14.60 4.60
C ALA A 109 21.17 14.00 5.58
N LYS A 110 20.89 14.09 6.89
CA LYS A 110 21.73 13.45 7.92
C LYS A 110 21.83 11.94 7.73
N ILE A 111 20.76 11.28 7.30
CA ILE A 111 20.74 9.83 7.10
C ILE A 111 21.40 9.44 5.78
N PHE A 112 21.07 10.10 4.67
CA PHE A 112 21.71 9.86 3.36
C PHE A 112 23.23 10.09 3.43
N ASN A 113 23.68 11.07 4.22
CA ASN A 113 25.09 11.34 4.47
C ASN A 113 25.82 10.27 5.30
N LYS A 114 25.11 9.28 5.86
CA LYS A 114 25.74 8.12 6.52
C LYS A 114 26.10 7.01 5.52
N PHE A 115 25.50 7.00 4.33
CA PHE A 115 25.81 6.01 3.29
C PHE A 115 26.96 6.46 2.40
N ASN A 116 27.62 5.49 1.77
CA ASN A 116 28.66 5.74 0.78
C ASN A 116 28.06 6.05 -0.59
N PHE A 117 27.53 7.25 -0.77
CA PHE A 117 27.04 7.74 -2.06
C PHE A 117 28.06 8.67 -2.70
N PRO A 118 28.91 8.21 -3.64
CA PRO A 118 29.88 9.09 -4.30
C PRO A 118 29.21 10.20 -5.13
N ILE A 119 27.97 9.99 -5.59
CA ILE A 119 27.19 10.99 -6.31
C ILE A 119 25.68 10.71 -6.15
N HIS A 120 24.91 11.79 -6.14
CA HIS A 120 23.46 11.77 -6.22
C HIS A 120 23.01 12.29 -7.58
N ILE A 121 22.02 11.66 -8.20
CA ILE A 121 21.35 12.17 -9.41
C ILE A 121 19.91 12.46 -9.04
N ALA A 122 19.45 13.70 -9.22
CA ALA A 122 18.07 14.10 -8.95
C ALA A 122 17.40 14.57 -10.22
N ILE A 123 16.21 14.04 -10.53
CA ILE A 123 15.57 14.22 -11.83
C ILE A 123 14.23 14.95 -11.66
N ASP A 124 14.13 16.11 -12.30
CA ASP A 124 13.01 17.04 -12.19
C ASP A 124 12.56 17.25 -10.73
N PRO A 125 13.48 17.53 -9.78
CA PRO A 125 13.06 17.85 -8.42
C PRO A 125 12.23 19.13 -8.46
N GLN A 126 11.09 19.14 -7.75
CA GLN A 126 10.31 20.36 -7.57
C GLN A 126 11.09 21.36 -6.69
N ASP A 127 10.80 22.66 -6.79
CA ASP A 127 11.57 23.70 -6.08
C ASP A 127 11.56 23.51 -4.56
N ASP A 128 10.43 23.07 -4.01
CA ASP A 128 10.24 22.73 -2.60
C ASP A 128 10.95 21.41 -2.20
N GLN A 129 11.24 20.54 -3.17
CA GLN A 129 11.91 19.26 -2.99
C GLN A 129 13.44 19.36 -2.90
N CYS A 130 14.00 20.57 -3.01
CA CYS A 130 15.45 20.79 -3.07
C CYS A 130 16.14 20.88 -1.69
N GLU A 131 15.39 21.04 -0.59
CA GLU A 131 15.94 21.20 0.76
C GLU A 131 16.93 20.06 1.10
N LEU A 132 16.51 18.80 0.90
CA LEU A 132 17.39 17.63 1.10
C LEU A 132 18.68 17.75 0.29
N LEU A 133 18.57 18.06 -1.01
CA LEU A 133 19.68 18.08 -1.95
C LEU A 133 20.75 19.12 -1.55
N TYR A 134 20.32 20.25 -0.99
CA TYR A 134 21.22 21.29 -0.49
C TYR A 134 22.08 20.85 0.71
N HIS A 135 21.63 19.83 1.45
CA HIS A 135 22.29 19.35 2.67
C HIS A 135 23.03 18.01 2.50
N LEU A 136 23.06 17.46 1.27
CA LEU A 136 23.89 16.30 0.94
C LEU A 136 25.36 16.71 0.86
N LYS A 137 26.25 15.88 1.41
CA LYS A 137 27.71 16.12 1.42
C LYS A 137 28.38 15.77 0.09
N SER A 138 27.79 14.83 -0.63
CA SER A 138 28.32 14.36 -1.92
C SER A 138 27.81 15.24 -3.06
N PRO A 139 28.51 15.25 -4.21
CA PRO A 139 28.04 15.94 -5.41
C PRO A 139 26.62 15.51 -5.79
N VAL A 140 25.82 16.47 -6.24
CA VAL A 140 24.46 16.24 -6.74
C VAL A 140 24.34 16.74 -8.16
N LEU A 141 23.95 15.85 -9.06
CA LEU A 141 23.64 16.13 -10.45
C LEU A 141 22.13 16.28 -10.63
N ILE A 142 21.65 17.50 -10.79
CA ILE A 142 20.23 17.80 -11.01
C ILE A 142 19.97 17.81 -12.52
N VAL A 143 19.02 17.00 -12.98
CA VAL A 143 18.55 16.96 -14.37
C VAL A 143 17.15 17.52 -14.39
N THR A 144 16.94 18.71 -14.96
CA THR A 144 15.64 19.39 -14.94
C THR A 144 15.23 19.81 -16.34
N SER A 145 13.95 19.65 -16.67
CA SER A 145 13.31 20.23 -17.85
C SER A 145 12.65 21.59 -17.56
N PHE A 146 12.50 21.94 -16.28
CA PHE A 146 11.89 23.18 -15.83
C PHE A 146 12.90 24.32 -15.71
N ASN A 147 12.43 25.54 -15.91
CA ASN A 147 13.18 26.80 -15.72
C ASN A 147 13.31 27.17 -14.22
N ASN A 148 13.58 26.19 -13.38
CA ASN A 148 13.74 26.39 -11.96
C ASN A 148 15.08 27.08 -11.67
N THR A 149 15.06 28.02 -10.72
CA THR A 149 16.27 28.67 -10.22
C THR A 149 16.76 27.93 -8.99
N TYR A 150 17.76 27.08 -9.17
CA TYR A 150 18.46 26.44 -8.06
C TYR A 150 19.47 27.42 -7.48
N LYS A 151 19.62 27.41 -6.16
CA LYS A 151 20.70 28.17 -5.49
C LYS A 151 22.05 27.65 -5.97
N ASP A 152 22.98 28.56 -6.22
CA ASP A 152 24.35 28.24 -6.61
C ASP A 152 25.11 27.66 -5.40
N TYR A 153 25.10 26.33 -5.28
CA TYR A 153 25.91 25.60 -4.32
C TYR A 153 27.04 24.87 -5.05
N PRO A 154 28.28 24.89 -4.52
CA PRO A 154 29.44 24.31 -5.21
C PRO A 154 29.32 22.82 -5.54
N HIS A 155 28.56 22.05 -4.75
CA HIS A 155 28.35 20.62 -4.94
C HIS A 155 27.18 20.27 -5.87
N LEU A 156 26.40 21.27 -6.32
CA LEU A 156 25.31 21.05 -7.26
C LEU A 156 25.75 21.31 -8.69
N HIS A 157 25.44 20.36 -9.56
CA HIS A 157 25.63 20.45 -10.99
C HIS A 157 24.24 20.38 -11.65
N VAL A 158 23.81 21.46 -12.29
CA VAL A 158 22.48 21.54 -12.89
C VAL A 158 22.56 21.36 -14.40
N ILE A 159 21.90 20.33 -14.90
CA ILE A 159 21.64 20.07 -16.31
C ILE A 159 20.23 20.56 -16.63
N LYS A 160 20.14 21.54 -17.55
CA LYS A 160 18.88 21.93 -18.17
C LYS A 160 18.63 21.09 -19.42
N ALA A 161 17.75 20.11 -19.29
CA ALA A 161 17.28 19.30 -20.40
C ALA A 161 16.10 19.98 -21.11
N PRO A 162 15.88 19.72 -22.41
CA PRO A 162 14.61 20.01 -23.06
C PRO A 162 13.49 19.11 -22.49
N HIS A 163 12.25 19.23 -22.98
CA HIS A 163 11.21 18.26 -22.60
C HIS A 163 11.63 16.85 -23.03
N ILE A 164 11.11 15.83 -22.34
CA ILE A 164 11.65 14.48 -22.49
C ILE A 164 10.52 13.52 -22.87
N TYR A 165 10.81 12.60 -23.79
CA TYR A 165 9.93 11.49 -24.14
C TYR A 165 10.69 10.16 -24.10
N GLY A 166 10.00 9.08 -23.77
CA GLY A 166 10.57 7.74 -23.73
C GLY A 166 9.77 6.79 -22.84
N PRO A 167 10.33 5.61 -22.54
CA PRO A 167 9.72 4.64 -21.63
C PRO A 167 9.32 5.24 -20.29
N THR A 168 8.14 4.89 -19.78
CA THR A 168 7.58 5.44 -18.53
C THR A 168 6.74 4.40 -17.80
N TYR A 169 6.64 4.55 -16.47
CA TYR A 169 5.65 3.85 -15.67
C TYR A 169 4.25 4.36 -15.99
N PRO A 170 3.21 3.49 -15.97
CA PRO A 170 1.83 3.97 -16.09
C PRO A 170 1.58 5.06 -15.06
N PHE A 171 1.02 6.18 -15.52
CA PHE A 171 0.72 7.31 -14.66
C PHE A 171 -0.75 7.66 -14.79
N ILE A 172 -1.39 7.92 -13.66
CA ILE A 172 -2.84 8.11 -13.61
C ILE A 172 -3.16 9.61 -13.74
N TYR A 173 -2.22 10.50 -13.40
CA TYR A 173 -2.40 11.95 -13.41
C TYR A 173 -1.11 12.72 -13.67
N GLY A 174 -0.90 13.25 -14.87
CA GLY A 174 0.27 14.07 -15.19
C GLY A 174 0.10 14.93 -16.44
N ASP A 175 0.96 15.93 -16.55
CA ASP A 175 1.06 16.94 -17.61
C ASP A 175 0.65 16.40 -19.01
N PRO A 176 -0.17 17.14 -19.80
CA PRO A 176 -0.56 16.81 -21.19
C PRO A 176 0.61 16.69 -22.22
N ASN A 177 1.80 16.31 -21.79
CA ASN A 177 2.96 16.00 -22.62
C ASN A 177 2.78 14.68 -23.38
N ALA A 178 3.75 14.36 -24.25
CA ALA A 178 3.72 13.19 -25.13
C ALA A 178 3.45 11.84 -24.41
N GLU A 179 3.76 11.77 -23.12
CA GLU A 179 3.43 10.65 -22.23
C GLU A 179 1.92 10.46 -22.06
N SER A 180 1.19 11.53 -21.74
CA SER A 180 -0.29 11.51 -21.65
C SER A 180 -0.93 11.13 -22.98
N ILE A 181 -0.33 11.54 -24.10
CA ILE A 181 -0.81 11.26 -25.46
C ILE A 181 -0.69 9.78 -25.76
N LEU A 182 0.46 9.19 -25.45
CA LEU A 182 0.68 7.76 -25.66
C LEU A 182 -0.18 6.93 -24.70
N ASP A 183 -0.25 7.32 -23.43
CA ASP A 183 -1.04 6.62 -22.43
C ASP A 183 -2.53 6.61 -22.82
N ALA A 184 -3.06 7.78 -23.21
CA ALA A 184 -4.40 7.92 -23.78
C ALA A 184 -4.57 7.01 -25.01
N CYS A 185 -3.67 7.10 -25.99
CA CYS A 185 -3.72 6.26 -27.19
C CYS A 185 -3.72 4.76 -26.92
N MET A 186 -3.11 4.31 -25.82
CA MET A 186 -3.09 2.90 -25.44
C MET A 186 -4.29 2.48 -24.58
N ASN A 187 -4.91 3.39 -23.82
CA ASN A 187 -5.95 3.07 -22.82
C ASN A 187 -7.38 3.39 -23.26
N ASN A 188 -7.61 4.46 -24.01
CA ASN A 188 -8.94 4.81 -24.49
C ASN A 188 -8.81 5.79 -25.67
N PRO A 189 -9.59 5.65 -26.75
CA PRO A 189 -9.65 6.62 -27.83
C PRO A 189 -10.40 7.90 -27.40
N TRP A 190 -9.89 8.62 -26.38
CA TRP A 190 -10.34 9.97 -26.08
C TRP A 190 -9.92 10.92 -27.19
N GLN A 191 -10.74 11.96 -27.41
CA GLN A 191 -10.35 13.09 -28.24
C GLN A 191 -9.27 13.87 -27.52
N LEU A 192 -8.06 13.86 -28.08
CA LEU A 192 -6.98 14.66 -27.57
C LEU A 192 -7.29 16.13 -27.88
N ASN A 193 -7.46 16.96 -26.85
CA ASN A 193 -7.63 18.39 -27.06
C ASN A 193 -6.27 18.99 -27.44
N THR A 194 -5.99 19.07 -28.75
CA THR A 194 -4.70 19.55 -29.25
C THR A 194 -4.55 21.07 -29.21
N THR A 195 -5.57 21.81 -28.80
CA THR A 195 -5.50 23.28 -28.76
C THR A 195 -4.46 23.80 -27.76
N SER A 196 -4.01 22.96 -26.81
CA SER A 196 -2.94 23.27 -25.86
C SER A 196 -1.53 22.84 -26.30
N LEU A 197 -1.37 22.17 -27.45
CA LEU A 197 -0.07 21.61 -27.85
C LEU A 197 0.82 22.66 -28.53
N ASN A 198 1.99 22.91 -27.96
CA ASN A 198 3.04 23.72 -28.59
C ASN A 198 3.89 22.87 -29.54
N LEU A 199 3.44 22.73 -30.80
CA LEU A 199 4.11 21.88 -31.80
C LEU A 199 5.59 22.23 -32.05
N SER A 200 6.02 23.44 -31.69
CA SER A 200 7.40 23.92 -31.81
C SER A 200 8.30 23.58 -30.61
N GLN A 201 7.70 23.09 -29.51
CA GLN A 201 8.40 22.69 -28.30
C GLN A 201 9.43 21.61 -28.61
N GLU A 202 10.61 21.74 -28.03
CA GLU A 202 11.69 20.79 -28.22
C GLU A 202 11.63 19.65 -27.21
N TYR A 203 11.85 18.44 -27.73
CA TYR A 203 11.86 17.19 -26.98
C TYR A 203 13.15 16.42 -27.24
N ALA A 204 13.75 15.81 -26.21
CA ALA A 204 14.82 14.84 -26.32
C ALA A 204 14.34 13.43 -25.92
N TYR A 205 14.96 12.41 -26.50
CA TYR A 205 14.69 11.03 -26.10
C TYR A 205 15.40 10.73 -24.77
N SER A 206 14.73 10.08 -23.81
CA SER A 206 15.31 9.84 -22.50
C SER A 206 16.60 9.02 -22.52
N GLY A 207 16.75 8.10 -23.47
CA GLY A 207 17.99 7.35 -23.65
C GLY A 207 19.17 8.22 -24.05
N ASP A 208 18.94 9.28 -24.84
CA ASP A 208 19.99 10.21 -25.25
C ASP A 208 20.37 11.14 -24.09
N VAL A 209 19.38 11.60 -23.33
CA VAL A 209 19.61 12.35 -22.08
C VAL A 209 20.42 11.54 -21.09
N ALA A 210 20.07 10.26 -20.87
CA ALA A 210 20.79 9.40 -19.94
C ALA A 210 22.27 9.21 -20.30
N ILE A 211 22.61 9.09 -21.59
CA ILE A 211 24.01 8.98 -22.04
C ILE A 211 24.83 10.20 -21.62
N GLU A 212 24.32 11.41 -21.89
CA GLU A 212 25.01 12.64 -21.55
C GLU A 212 25.08 12.87 -20.03
N VAL A 213 24.01 12.53 -19.30
CA VAL A 213 24.00 12.60 -17.83
C VAL A 213 25.05 11.67 -17.22
N VAL A 214 25.14 10.42 -17.69
CA VAL A 214 26.14 9.45 -17.20
C VAL A 214 27.56 9.86 -17.59
N LYS A 215 27.76 10.50 -18.75
CA LYS A 215 29.05 11.08 -19.14
C LYS A 215 29.48 12.18 -18.17
N ILE A 216 28.60 13.15 -17.90
CA ILE A 216 28.84 14.25 -16.95
C ILE A 216 29.09 13.71 -15.54
N MET A 217 28.30 12.72 -15.09
CA MET A 217 28.49 12.05 -13.82
C MET A 217 29.89 11.45 -13.68
N LYS A 218 30.40 10.76 -14.72
CA LYS A 218 31.75 10.20 -14.71
C LYS A 218 32.84 11.26 -14.60
N GLN A 219 32.67 12.41 -15.26
CA GLN A 219 33.58 13.56 -15.14
C GLN A 219 33.61 14.10 -13.71
N ILE A 220 32.43 14.27 -13.08
CA ILE A 220 32.34 14.69 -11.68
C ILE A 220 33.06 13.70 -10.77
N LEU A 221 32.84 12.39 -10.97
CA LEU A 221 33.48 11.33 -10.18
C LEU A 221 35.01 11.26 -10.38
N SER A 222 35.52 11.62 -11.56
CA SER A 222 36.97 11.69 -11.82
C SER A 222 37.60 13.02 -11.37
N GLY A 223 36.81 13.99 -10.89
CA GLY A 223 37.26 15.34 -10.57
C GLY A 223 37.51 16.23 -11.79
N GLU A 224 37.08 15.81 -12.97
CA GLU A 224 37.12 16.61 -14.19
C GLU A 224 36.04 17.69 -14.19
N LYS A 225 36.31 18.79 -14.89
CA LYS A 225 35.29 19.82 -15.14
C LYS A 225 34.20 19.22 -16.06
N PRO A 226 32.92 19.26 -15.68
CA PRO A 226 31.88 18.67 -16.51
C PRO A 226 31.71 19.42 -17.84
N ASP A 227 31.50 18.66 -18.91
CA ASP A 227 31.20 19.20 -20.24
C ASP A 227 29.84 19.90 -20.27
N ASN A 228 29.66 20.77 -21.27
CA ASN A 228 28.35 21.34 -21.57
C ASN A 228 27.37 20.24 -22.00
N PHE A 229 26.23 20.16 -21.34
CA PHE A 229 25.16 19.25 -21.72
C PHE A 229 24.61 19.61 -23.11
N SER A 230 24.61 18.64 -24.03
CA SER A 230 24.07 18.82 -25.38
C SER A 230 23.43 17.52 -25.85
N VAL A 231 22.14 17.56 -26.15
CA VAL A 231 21.38 16.40 -26.64
C VAL A 231 20.65 16.73 -27.93
N LYS A 232 20.48 15.73 -28.79
CA LYS A 232 19.69 15.86 -30.02
C LYS A 232 18.22 16.08 -29.65
N THR A 233 17.64 17.18 -30.14
CA THR A 233 16.23 17.50 -29.93
C THR A 233 15.40 17.27 -31.20
N ILE A 234 14.09 17.10 -31.01
CA ILE A 234 13.06 17.02 -32.05
C ILE A 234 11.92 17.95 -31.69
N LYS A 235 11.12 18.38 -32.67
CA LYS A 235 9.92 19.18 -32.43
C LYS A 235 8.75 18.30 -31.99
N GLN A 236 7.90 18.79 -31.08
CA GLN A 236 6.71 18.08 -30.61
C GLN A 236 5.79 17.65 -31.76
N GLY A 237 5.65 18.49 -32.79
CA GLY A 237 4.88 18.14 -34.00
C GLY A 237 5.38 16.88 -34.71
N SER A 238 6.69 16.66 -34.78
CA SER A 238 7.28 15.42 -35.35
C SER A 238 6.95 14.19 -34.50
N LEU A 239 6.96 14.33 -33.17
CA LEU A 239 6.60 13.25 -32.26
C LEU A 239 5.12 12.89 -32.39
N ILE A 240 4.23 13.89 -32.43
CA ILE A 240 2.78 13.72 -32.63
C ILE A 240 2.49 13.07 -33.99
N ALA A 241 3.18 13.51 -35.06
CA ALA A 241 3.05 12.91 -36.38
C ALA A 241 3.38 11.40 -36.37
N ALA A 242 4.43 11.03 -35.64
CA ALA A 242 4.88 9.66 -35.49
C ALA A 242 3.93 8.80 -34.63
N ILE A 243 3.36 9.37 -33.56
CA ILE A 243 2.33 8.70 -32.74
C ILE A 243 1.06 8.45 -33.57
N ARG A 244 0.60 9.45 -34.32
CA ARG A 244 -0.58 9.34 -35.21
C ARG A 244 -0.40 8.25 -36.26
N ASP A 245 0.76 8.20 -36.92
CA ASP A 245 1.09 7.14 -37.89
C ASP A 245 1.00 5.74 -37.25
N LYS A 246 1.49 5.62 -36.01
CA LYS A 246 1.48 4.36 -35.27
C LYS A 246 0.08 3.97 -34.76
N TYR A 247 -0.75 4.95 -34.42
CA TYR A 247 -2.06 4.78 -33.81
C TYR A 247 -3.14 5.55 -34.59
N PRO A 248 -3.50 5.11 -35.81
CA PRO A 248 -4.45 5.83 -36.66
C PRO A 248 -5.88 5.88 -36.09
N LYS A 249 -6.19 5.06 -35.07
CA LYS A 249 -7.48 5.07 -34.36
C LYS A 249 -7.55 6.17 -33.30
N CYS A 250 -6.43 6.76 -32.88
CA CYS A 250 -6.46 7.93 -32.02
C CYS A 250 -6.92 9.13 -32.84
N ASN A 251 -7.90 9.89 -32.34
CA ASN A 251 -8.36 11.12 -32.98
C ASN A 251 -7.35 12.26 -32.75
N ILE A 252 -6.14 12.10 -33.29
CA ILE A 252 -5.08 13.11 -33.29
C ILE A 252 -5.21 13.91 -34.60
N PRO A 253 -5.51 15.21 -34.53
CA PRO A 253 -5.55 16.10 -35.66
C PRO A 253 -4.31 15.99 -36.55
N PRO A 254 -4.46 16.16 -37.86
CA PRO A 254 -3.33 16.10 -38.75
C PRO A 254 -2.36 17.25 -38.48
N VAL A 255 -1.09 16.90 -38.33
CA VAL A 255 0.03 17.84 -38.18
C VAL A 255 0.94 17.74 -39.41
N ASP A 256 1.36 18.88 -39.95
CA ASP A 256 2.28 18.96 -41.09
C ASP A 256 3.74 18.89 -40.64
N PHE A 257 4.10 17.74 -40.08
CA PHE A 257 5.46 17.48 -39.60
C PHE A 257 5.96 16.14 -40.15
N LYS A 258 7.18 16.16 -40.68
CA LYS A 258 7.94 14.94 -40.98
C LYS A 258 8.64 14.44 -39.72
N TYR A 259 8.85 13.14 -39.65
CA TYR A 259 9.55 12.51 -38.53
C TYR A 259 10.50 11.44 -39.05
N THR A 260 11.57 11.20 -38.30
CA THR A 260 12.69 10.35 -38.72
C THR A 260 12.49 8.88 -38.32
N GLN A 261 13.31 8.00 -38.89
CA GLN A 261 13.34 6.58 -38.51
C GLN A 261 13.79 6.39 -37.04
N ASP A 262 14.63 7.29 -36.51
CA ASP A 262 15.01 7.28 -35.09
C ASP A 262 13.77 7.45 -34.19
N ILE A 263 12.90 8.41 -34.49
CA ILE A 263 11.66 8.65 -33.73
C ILE A 263 10.78 7.40 -33.78
N LYS A 264 10.61 6.76 -34.95
CA LYS A 264 9.88 5.49 -35.08
C LYS A 264 10.44 4.39 -34.19
N THR A 265 11.76 4.28 -34.14
CA THR A 265 12.47 3.26 -33.36
C THR A 265 12.30 3.52 -31.86
N ASN A 266 12.52 4.76 -31.42
CA ASN A 266 12.34 5.17 -30.02
C ASN A 266 10.90 4.97 -29.54
N LEU A 267 9.91 5.35 -30.38
CA LEU A 267 8.49 5.10 -30.09
C LEU A 267 8.21 3.60 -29.95
N LYS A 268 8.77 2.75 -30.83
CA LYS A 268 8.59 1.30 -30.74
C LYS A 268 9.14 0.75 -29.42
N THR A 269 10.31 1.22 -28.99
CA THR A 269 10.91 0.84 -27.70
C THR A 269 10.04 1.26 -26.52
N MET A 270 9.60 2.52 -26.49
CA MET A 270 8.69 3.05 -25.48
C MET A 270 7.39 2.24 -25.40
N ILE A 271 6.74 1.97 -26.55
CA ILE A 271 5.50 1.19 -26.60
C ILE A 271 5.72 -0.23 -26.08
N LYS A 272 6.83 -0.86 -26.49
CA LYS A 272 7.18 -2.22 -26.05
C LYS A 272 7.36 -2.26 -24.52
N TYR A 273 8.09 -1.29 -23.96
CA TYR A 273 8.28 -1.16 -22.52
C TYR A 273 6.96 -0.94 -21.78
N ASN A 274 6.17 0.06 -22.18
CA ASN A 274 4.92 0.39 -21.50
C ASN A 274 3.92 -0.79 -21.57
N LYS A 275 3.88 -1.53 -22.68
CA LYS A 275 3.08 -2.77 -22.78
C LYS A 275 3.55 -3.86 -21.82
N LYS A 276 4.86 -3.97 -21.55
CA LYS A 276 5.42 -4.92 -20.57
C LYS A 276 4.97 -4.54 -19.15
N GLN A 277 5.09 -3.27 -18.80
CA GLN A 277 4.68 -2.72 -17.49
C GLN A 277 3.17 -2.82 -17.24
N ARG A 278 2.37 -2.91 -18.31
CA ARG A 278 0.92 -3.10 -18.27
C ARG A 278 0.49 -4.57 -18.37
N ARG A 279 1.40 -5.53 -18.32
CA ARG A 279 0.95 -6.93 -18.18
C ARG A 279 0.34 -7.07 -16.80
N LYS A 280 -0.83 -7.70 -16.69
CA LYS A 280 -1.42 -8.02 -15.40
C LYS A 280 -0.36 -8.82 -14.63
N PRO A 281 0.19 -8.29 -13.53
CA PRO A 281 1.17 -9.03 -12.78
C PRO A 281 0.52 -10.33 -12.30
N THR A 282 1.28 -11.42 -12.37
CA THR A 282 0.85 -12.73 -11.87
C THR A 282 0.71 -12.71 -10.35
N ASP A 283 1.50 -11.86 -9.72
CA ASP A 283 1.59 -11.77 -8.26
C ASP A 283 0.78 -10.56 -7.76
N VAL A 284 0.21 -10.74 -6.58
CA VAL A 284 -0.49 -9.68 -5.85
C VAL A 284 0.57 -8.87 -5.12
N TYR A 285 0.68 -7.59 -5.42
CA TYR A 285 1.63 -6.71 -4.75
C TYR A 285 1.04 -6.11 -3.47
N LEU A 286 -0.22 -5.66 -3.51
CA LEU A 286 -0.94 -5.14 -2.35
C LEU A 286 -2.22 -5.92 -2.09
N SER A 287 -2.45 -6.31 -0.83
CA SER A 287 -3.75 -6.75 -0.35
C SER A 287 -4.42 -5.69 0.49
N TRP A 288 -5.66 -5.35 0.16
CA TRP A 288 -6.53 -4.55 0.99
C TRP A 288 -7.49 -5.43 1.78
N VAL A 289 -7.41 -5.39 3.10
CA VAL A 289 -8.20 -6.25 4.00
C VAL A 289 -9.26 -5.42 4.72
N THR A 290 -10.52 -5.76 4.49
CA THR A 290 -11.69 -5.16 5.16
C THR A 290 -12.54 -6.26 5.79
N SER A 291 -12.99 -6.05 7.02
CA SER A 291 -14.06 -6.89 7.62
C SER A 291 -15.42 -6.23 7.43
N VAL A 292 -16.45 -7.00 7.08
CA VAL A 292 -17.82 -6.51 6.85
C VAL A 292 -18.87 -7.44 7.47
N CYS A 293 -20.10 -6.94 7.61
CA CYS A 293 -21.27 -7.69 8.07
C CYS A 293 -22.54 -7.21 7.35
N ASP A 294 -23.66 -7.88 7.59
CA ASP A 294 -24.94 -7.67 6.91
C ASP A 294 -25.82 -6.57 7.55
N THR A 295 -25.23 -5.69 8.35
CA THR A 295 -25.97 -4.50 8.82
C THR A 295 -26.15 -3.51 7.66
N PRO A 296 -27.32 -2.86 7.50
CA PRO A 296 -27.58 -1.94 6.39
C PRO A 296 -26.50 -0.87 6.20
N ARG A 297 -26.00 -0.31 7.31
CA ARG A 297 -24.92 0.68 7.31
C ARG A 297 -23.63 0.14 6.69
N VAL A 298 -23.20 -1.07 7.09
CA VAL A 298 -21.97 -1.66 6.56
C VAL A 298 -22.14 -2.07 5.09
N ILE A 299 -23.32 -2.55 4.70
CA ILE A 299 -23.67 -2.86 3.31
C ILE A 299 -23.53 -1.62 2.42
N GLU A 300 -24.15 -0.50 2.80
CA GLU A 300 -24.06 0.76 2.05
C GLU A 300 -22.60 1.18 1.83
N ARG A 301 -21.83 1.27 2.91
CA ARG A 301 -20.43 1.74 2.86
C ARG A 301 -19.50 0.81 2.11
N ALA A 302 -19.63 -0.51 2.32
CA ALA A 302 -18.86 -1.48 1.55
C ALA A 302 -19.18 -1.42 0.06
N ASN A 303 -20.45 -1.21 -0.33
CA ASN A 303 -20.82 -1.02 -1.73
C ASN A 303 -20.22 0.26 -2.33
N GLU A 304 -20.18 1.37 -1.57
CA GLU A 304 -19.49 2.60 -1.98
C GLU A 304 -17.98 2.35 -2.18
N GLN A 305 -17.34 1.63 -1.26
CA GLN A 305 -15.94 1.23 -1.35
C GLN A 305 -15.67 0.31 -2.56
N LEU A 306 -16.52 -0.68 -2.82
CA LEU A 306 -16.41 -1.57 -3.99
C LEU A 306 -16.56 -0.79 -5.31
N ALA A 307 -17.56 0.10 -5.39
CA ALA A 307 -17.77 0.96 -6.56
C ALA A 307 -16.56 1.88 -6.80
N TYR A 308 -16.00 2.43 -5.72
CA TYR A 308 -14.78 3.25 -5.77
C TYR A 308 -13.59 2.49 -6.37
N TYR A 309 -13.34 1.25 -5.92
CA TYR A 309 -12.28 0.43 -6.49
C TYR A 309 -12.52 0.03 -7.94
N ALA A 310 -13.78 -0.20 -8.32
CA ALA A 310 -14.14 -0.50 -9.70
C ALA A 310 -13.74 0.63 -10.67
N GLU A 311 -13.87 1.90 -10.27
CA GLU A 311 -13.43 3.03 -11.09
C GLU A 311 -11.92 3.05 -11.33
N TYR A 312 -11.10 2.68 -10.33
CA TYR A 312 -9.66 2.53 -10.54
C TYR A 312 -9.33 1.38 -11.48
N PHE A 313 -9.97 0.23 -11.31
CA PHE A 313 -9.73 -0.94 -12.18
C PHE A 313 -10.22 -0.72 -13.62
N LYS A 314 -11.26 0.10 -13.84
CA LYS A 314 -11.65 0.54 -15.19
C LYS A 314 -10.53 1.32 -15.87
N ARG A 315 -9.85 2.19 -15.13
CA ARG A 315 -8.76 3.04 -15.65
C ARG A 315 -7.44 2.28 -15.75
N ILE A 316 -7.20 1.37 -14.82
CA ILE A 316 -5.94 0.65 -14.63
C ILE A 316 -6.25 -0.83 -14.41
N PRO A 317 -6.66 -1.57 -15.46
CA PRO A 317 -7.00 -3.00 -15.34
C PRO A 317 -5.83 -3.89 -14.88
N THR A 318 -4.62 -3.32 -14.85
CA THR A 318 -3.35 -3.98 -14.58
C THR A 318 -2.90 -3.79 -13.13
N LEU A 319 -3.74 -3.20 -12.28
CA LEU A 319 -3.41 -2.93 -10.89
C LEU A 319 -3.11 -4.25 -10.15
N SER A 320 -1.93 -4.32 -9.52
CA SER A 320 -1.44 -5.47 -8.77
C SER A 320 -2.01 -5.49 -7.35
N MET A 321 -3.33 -5.47 -7.24
CA MET A 321 -4.03 -5.34 -5.97
C MET A 321 -5.09 -6.43 -5.84
N GLU A 322 -5.22 -7.00 -4.66
CA GLU A 322 -6.38 -7.81 -4.29
C GLU A 322 -7.17 -7.16 -3.16
N PHE A 323 -8.46 -7.48 -3.08
CA PHE A 323 -9.35 -7.10 -2.00
C PHE A 323 -9.79 -8.33 -1.23
N VAL A 324 -9.47 -8.38 0.05
CA VAL A 324 -9.85 -9.46 0.95
C VAL A 324 -10.97 -8.97 1.85
N TYR A 325 -12.19 -9.43 1.58
CA TYR A 325 -13.36 -9.14 2.40
C TYR A 325 -13.61 -10.31 3.35
N VAL A 326 -13.56 -10.04 4.65
CA VAL A 326 -13.94 -11.00 5.69
C VAL A 326 -15.36 -10.67 6.13
N TYR A 327 -16.31 -11.46 5.65
CA TYR A 327 -17.73 -11.23 5.84
C TYR A 327 -18.27 -12.09 6.98
N ALA A 328 -18.70 -11.45 8.06
CA ALA A 328 -19.25 -12.13 9.22
C ALA A 328 -20.78 -12.16 9.18
N HIS A 329 -21.34 -13.36 9.28
CA HIS A 329 -22.77 -13.59 9.39
C HIS A 329 -23.22 -13.27 10.82
N LEU A 330 -24.03 -12.22 10.99
CA LEU A 330 -24.56 -11.87 12.31
C LEU A 330 -25.72 -12.79 12.74
N SER A 331 -26.28 -13.57 11.82
CA SER A 331 -27.32 -14.55 12.08
C SER A 331 -27.12 -15.80 11.23
N GLU A 332 -27.78 -16.90 11.60
CA GLU A 332 -27.84 -18.12 10.75
C GLU A 332 -28.61 -17.90 9.43
N PHE A 333 -29.40 -16.82 9.35
CA PHE A 333 -30.17 -16.44 8.16
C PHE A 333 -29.44 -15.41 7.29
N SER A 334 -28.22 -15.01 7.66
CA SER A 334 -27.39 -14.10 6.87
C SER A 334 -27.16 -14.73 5.49
N LYS A 335 -27.43 -13.96 4.45
CA LYS A 335 -27.26 -14.40 3.07
C LYS A 335 -25.79 -14.41 2.68
N PRO A 336 -25.39 -15.22 1.66
CA PRO A 336 -24.05 -15.19 1.10
C PRO A 336 -23.64 -13.79 0.63
N PHE A 337 -22.34 -13.49 0.62
CA PHE A 337 -21.79 -12.17 0.31
C PHE A 337 -22.33 -11.58 -1.00
N ASN A 338 -22.38 -12.38 -2.07
CA ASN A 338 -22.81 -11.94 -3.40
C ASN A 338 -24.32 -11.64 -3.50
N GLU A 339 -25.12 -12.05 -2.52
CA GLU A 339 -26.54 -11.67 -2.42
C GLU A 339 -26.77 -10.39 -1.61
N VAL A 340 -25.77 -9.98 -0.83
CA VAL A 340 -25.83 -8.83 0.07
C VAL A 340 -25.10 -7.62 -0.50
N PHE A 341 -23.93 -7.83 -1.09
CA PHE A 341 -23.07 -6.79 -1.65
C PHE A 341 -23.09 -6.81 -3.18
N THR A 342 -23.06 -5.62 -3.78
CA THR A 342 -23.01 -5.47 -5.23
C THR A 342 -21.55 -5.49 -5.68
N VAL A 343 -21.09 -6.67 -6.14
CA VAL A 343 -19.70 -6.85 -6.63
C VAL A 343 -19.55 -6.35 -8.08
N PRO A 344 -18.76 -5.28 -8.33
CA PRO A 344 -18.50 -4.83 -9.69
C PRO A 344 -17.66 -5.83 -10.47
N LYS A 345 -18.00 -6.03 -11.74
CA LYS A 345 -17.29 -6.98 -12.63
C LYS A 345 -15.81 -6.66 -12.80
N GLU A 346 -15.43 -5.39 -12.67
CA GLU A 346 -14.07 -4.92 -12.88
C GLU A 346 -13.09 -5.38 -11.80
N ILE A 347 -13.58 -5.59 -10.57
CA ILE A 347 -12.75 -6.04 -9.44
C ILE A 347 -12.99 -7.49 -9.05
N LYS A 348 -14.02 -8.15 -9.61
CA LYS A 348 -14.40 -9.53 -9.27
C LYS A 348 -13.20 -10.51 -9.25
N ASN A 349 -12.36 -10.45 -10.28
CA ASN A 349 -11.18 -11.32 -10.44
C ASN A 349 -10.00 -10.96 -9.51
N ASN A 350 -10.16 -9.92 -8.72
CA ASN A 350 -9.19 -9.39 -7.78
C ASN A 350 -9.77 -9.41 -6.35
N MET A 351 -10.92 -10.04 -6.13
CA MET A 351 -11.54 -10.19 -4.82
C MET A 351 -11.33 -11.59 -4.25
N ARG A 352 -11.17 -11.63 -2.93
CA ARG A 352 -11.16 -12.83 -2.09
C ARG A 352 -12.20 -12.61 -1.01
N ILE A 353 -13.19 -13.48 -0.93
CA ILE A 353 -14.26 -13.41 0.05
C ILE A 353 -14.06 -14.56 1.04
N ILE A 354 -14.05 -14.23 2.33
CA ILE A 354 -13.94 -15.18 3.43
C ILE A 354 -15.20 -15.01 4.28
N GLU A 355 -16.14 -15.95 4.17
CA GLU A 355 -17.38 -15.94 4.94
C GLU A 355 -17.15 -16.63 6.29
N ILE A 356 -17.54 -15.95 7.37
CA ILE A 356 -17.46 -16.44 8.74
C ILE A 356 -18.90 -16.69 9.20
N PRO A 357 -19.32 -17.97 9.32
CA PRO A 357 -20.66 -18.28 9.77
C PRO A 357 -20.87 -17.83 11.22
N SER A 358 -22.13 -17.65 11.59
CA SER A 358 -22.51 -17.07 12.88
C SER A 358 -22.03 -17.91 14.06
N ILE A 359 -21.97 -19.24 13.92
CA ILE A 359 -21.49 -20.15 14.97
C ILE A 359 -19.98 -19.99 15.23
N GLU A 360 -19.17 -19.82 14.18
CA GLU A 360 -17.74 -19.51 14.32
C GLU A 360 -17.55 -18.09 14.87
N LEU A 361 -18.38 -17.13 14.47
CA LEU A 361 -18.36 -15.77 15.01
C LEU A 361 -18.58 -15.75 16.52
N LEU A 362 -19.49 -16.60 17.03
CA LEU A 362 -19.68 -16.78 18.48
C LEU A 362 -18.42 -17.30 19.16
N SER A 363 -17.69 -18.23 18.53
CA SER A 363 -16.42 -18.75 19.07
C SER A 363 -15.30 -17.71 19.11
N LEU A 364 -15.33 -16.73 18.20
CA LEU A 364 -14.40 -15.59 18.19
C LEU A 364 -14.67 -14.62 19.34
N ASN A 365 -15.92 -14.54 19.82
CA ASN A 365 -16.33 -13.71 20.93
C ASN A 365 -16.04 -14.42 22.27
N MET A 366 -14.89 -14.09 22.88
CA MET A 366 -14.42 -14.72 24.14
C MET A 366 -15.29 -14.41 25.37
N HIS A 367 -16.34 -13.60 25.22
CA HIS A 367 -17.24 -13.25 26.30
C HIS A 367 -18.68 -13.50 25.88
N PRO A 368 -19.38 -14.51 26.46
CA PRO A 368 -20.75 -14.85 26.08
C PRO A 368 -21.76 -13.70 26.29
N ASN A 369 -21.36 -12.63 26.99
CA ASN A 369 -22.18 -11.46 27.27
C ASN A 369 -21.80 -10.20 26.45
N LYS A 370 -20.85 -10.29 25.51
CA LYS A 370 -20.47 -9.17 24.64
C LYS A 370 -20.99 -9.41 23.22
N THR A 371 -21.92 -8.58 22.77
CA THR A 371 -22.45 -8.55 21.39
C THR A 371 -21.60 -7.69 20.44
N GLN A 372 -20.36 -7.40 20.81
CA GLN A 372 -19.50 -6.54 20.01
C GLN A 372 -19.01 -7.28 18.77
N TYR A 373 -18.98 -6.56 17.64
CA TYR A 373 -18.43 -7.05 16.39
C TYR A 373 -16.91 -7.26 16.54
N PRO A 374 -16.37 -8.48 16.36
CA PRO A 374 -14.96 -8.80 16.61
C PRO A 374 -14.05 -8.38 15.44
N GLU A 375 -14.14 -7.11 15.06
CA GLU A 375 -13.52 -6.50 13.88
C GLU A 375 -12.04 -6.88 13.71
N PHE A 376 -11.22 -6.71 14.74
CA PHE A 376 -9.78 -6.94 14.66
C PHE A 376 -9.41 -8.41 14.49
N LYS A 377 -10.20 -9.32 15.06
CA LYS A 377 -10.01 -10.77 14.84
C LYS A 377 -10.35 -11.15 13.40
N LEU A 378 -11.43 -10.58 12.87
CA LEU A 378 -11.83 -10.76 11.47
C LEU A 378 -10.77 -10.18 10.52
N LYS A 379 -10.25 -8.98 10.80
CA LYS A 379 -9.14 -8.38 10.07
C LYS A 379 -7.90 -9.28 10.10
N ASN A 380 -7.54 -9.87 11.24
CA ASN A 380 -6.42 -10.82 11.33
C ASN A 380 -6.60 -12.06 10.45
N ILE A 381 -7.82 -12.61 10.35
CA ILE A 381 -8.11 -13.71 9.42
C ILE A 381 -7.83 -13.27 7.98
N GLY A 382 -8.30 -12.08 7.60
CA GLY A 382 -8.06 -11.52 6.27
C GLY A 382 -6.58 -11.27 5.99
N ILE A 383 -5.85 -10.66 6.93
CA ILE A 383 -4.41 -10.40 6.85
C ILE A 383 -3.65 -11.71 6.65
N ARG A 384 -3.97 -12.75 7.43
CA ARG A 384 -3.30 -14.05 7.32
C ARG A 384 -3.55 -14.75 5.99
N LYS A 385 -4.70 -14.52 5.36
CA LYS A 385 -5.11 -15.16 4.09
C LYS A 385 -4.86 -14.30 2.85
N ALA A 386 -4.44 -13.06 3.03
CA ALA A 386 -3.97 -12.18 1.97
C ALA A 386 -2.80 -12.83 1.20
N LYS A 387 -2.57 -12.41 -0.04
CA LYS A 387 -1.48 -12.82 -0.96
C LYS A 387 -0.48 -11.71 -1.29
N GLY A 388 -0.81 -10.47 -0.98
CA GLY A 388 0.01 -9.29 -1.20
C GLY A 388 1.34 -9.35 -0.48
N GLU A 389 2.41 -8.90 -1.14
CA GLU A 389 3.69 -8.59 -0.50
C GLU A 389 3.49 -7.56 0.62
N TYR A 390 2.68 -6.53 0.33
CA TYR A 390 2.20 -5.56 1.30
C TYR A 390 0.73 -5.80 1.63
N ILE A 391 0.37 -5.56 2.88
CA ILE A 391 -1.01 -5.72 3.35
C ILE A 391 -1.42 -4.44 4.08
N ILE A 392 -2.53 -3.86 3.65
CA ILE A 392 -3.19 -2.73 4.30
C ILE A 392 -4.53 -3.23 4.81
N SER A 393 -4.84 -2.95 6.08
CA SER A 393 -6.16 -3.13 6.66
C SER A 393 -6.85 -1.77 6.80
N GLY A 394 -8.12 -1.74 6.42
CA GLY A 394 -8.98 -0.58 6.58
C GLY A 394 -10.40 -0.96 6.91
N ASN A 395 -11.21 0.04 7.26
CA ASN A 395 -12.63 -0.13 7.54
C ASN A 395 -13.45 -0.09 6.24
N SER A 396 -14.71 -0.52 6.30
CA SER A 396 -15.62 -0.51 5.16
C SER A 396 -16.10 0.89 4.77
N ASP A 397 -15.92 1.87 5.65
CA ASP A 397 -16.30 3.28 5.48
C ASP A 397 -15.12 4.15 5.05
N ILE A 398 -14.05 3.56 4.51
CA ILE A 398 -12.86 4.29 4.11
C ILE A 398 -12.60 4.12 2.62
N LEU A 399 -12.36 5.25 1.96
CA LEU A 399 -11.90 5.30 0.58
C LEU A 399 -10.42 5.71 0.58
N PRO A 400 -9.50 4.83 0.16
CA PRO A 400 -8.07 5.15 0.16
C PRO A 400 -7.78 6.31 -0.78
N GLY A 401 -6.83 7.16 -0.40
CA GLY A 401 -6.34 8.21 -1.28
C GLY A 401 -5.65 7.65 -2.53
N TYR A 402 -5.59 8.49 -3.55
CA TYR A 402 -4.80 8.25 -4.76
C TYR A 402 -3.35 7.78 -4.53
N PRO A 403 -2.59 8.30 -3.53
CA PRO A 403 -1.21 7.90 -3.33
C PRO A 403 -1.02 6.39 -3.25
N ILE A 404 -1.97 5.65 -2.66
CA ILE A 404 -1.90 4.20 -2.53
C ILE A 404 -1.93 3.53 -3.89
N ILE A 405 -2.80 4.00 -4.79
CA ILE A 405 -2.87 3.46 -6.16
C ILE A 405 -1.57 3.76 -6.90
N ASP A 406 -1.00 4.96 -6.75
CA ASP A 406 0.33 5.30 -7.32
C ASP A 406 1.41 4.36 -6.77
N HIS A 407 1.38 4.06 -5.47
CA HIS A 407 2.32 3.13 -4.85
C HIS A 407 2.20 1.72 -5.40
N VAL A 408 0.98 1.24 -5.67
CA VAL A 408 0.79 -0.08 -6.29
C VAL A 408 1.29 -0.09 -7.74
N VAL A 409 0.89 0.91 -8.54
CA VAL A 409 1.23 0.98 -9.97
C VAL A 409 2.74 1.10 -10.18
N ARG A 410 3.43 1.86 -9.32
CA ARG A 410 4.86 2.13 -9.44
C ARG A 410 5.72 1.30 -8.49
N ARG A 411 5.13 0.34 -7.77
CA ARG A 411 5.79 -0.51 -6.79
C ARG A 411 6.66 0.28 -5.79
N LEU A 412 6.04 1.27 -5.13
CA LEU A 412 6.71 2.25 -4.25
C LEU A 412 6.67 1.87 -2.76
N PHE A 413 6.01 0.77 -2.40
CA PHE A 413 6.11 0.26 -1.04
C PHE A 413 7.53 -0.30 -0.80
N SER A 414 8.01 -0.06 0.40
CA SER A 414 9.22 -0.57 1.04
C SER A 414 8.90 -1.09 2.45
N PRO A 415 9.76 -1.88 3.10
CA PRO A 415 9.52 -2.30 4.47
C PRO A 415 9.29 -1.09 5.41
N GLY A 416 8.19 -1.09 6.17
CA GLY A 416 7.80 0.01 7.05
C GLY A 416 6.33 -0.01 7.43
N LEU A 417 5.93 0.91 8.31
CA LEU A 417 4.55 1.11 8.74
C LEU A 417 3.88 2.15 7.84
N TYR A 418 2.73 1.80 7.27
CA TYR A 418 1.93 2.66 6.42
C TYR A 418 0.70 3.15 7.16
N ARG A 419 0.45 4.45 7.08
CA ARG A 419 -0.73 5.12 7.61
C ARG A 419 -1.30 6.05 6.56
N SER A 420 -2.51 6.52 6.78
CA SER A 420 -3.02 7.69 6.06
C SER A 420 -3.80 8.57 7.03
N LEU A 421 -3.83 9.86 6.72
CA LEU A 421 -4.54 10.86 7.50
C LEU A 421 -6.03 10.79 7.18
N ARG A 422 -6.86 10.90 8.21
CA ARG A 422 -8.31 10.88 8.06
C ARG A 422 -8.79 12.22 7.53
N TYR A 423 -9.47 12.20 6.38
CA TYR A 423 -10.30 13.31 5.92
C TYR A 423 -11.77 12.94 6.15
N ASN A 424 -12.45 13.68 7.02
CA ASN A 424 -13.89 13.48 7.23
C ASN A 424 -14.63 14.03 6.00
N GLY A 425 -15.09 13.14 5.13
CA GLY A 425 -15.95 13.53 4.02
C GLY A 425 -17.30 13.94 4.58
N LYS A 426 -17.79 15.15 4.25
CA LYS A 426 -19.21 15.46 4.45
C LYS A 426 -20.04 14.41 3.69
N GLU A 427 -21.20 14.03 4.22
CA GLU A 427 -22.08 12.91 3.77
C GLU A 427 -22.33 12.79 2.26
N GLN A 428 -22.00 13.81 1.47
CA GLN A 428 -21.99 13.77 0.02
C GLN A 428 -20.57 14.06 -0.48
N VAL A 429 -19.70 13.05 -0.46
CA VAL A 429 -18.50 13.11 -1.30
C VAL A 429 -19.01 13.22 -2.73
N PRO A 430 -18.73 14.30 -3.48
CA PRO A 430 -19.26 14.46 -4.81
C PRO A 430 -18.86 13.24 -5.66
N ARG A 431 -19.85 12.58 -6.27
CA ARG A 431 -19.61 11.46 -7.21
C ARG A 431 -18.71 11.85 -8.38
N ASP A 432 -18.46 13.15 -8.57
CA ASP A 432 -17.45 13.72 -9.44
C ASP A 432 -16.03 13.53 -8.87
N PHE A 433 -15.73 12.29 -8.44
CA PHE A 433 -14.44 11.75 -7.99
C PHE A 433 -13.27 12.06 -8.95
N VAL A 434 -13.55 12.53 -10.17
CA VAL A 434 -12.56 12.92 -11.18
C VAL A 434 -11.80 14.20 -10.81
N ASN A 435 -12.39 15.09 -9.99
CA ASN A 435 -11.75 16.33 -9.51
C ASN A 435 -10.97 16.15 -8.19
N LEU A 436 -10.49 14.92 -7.93
CA LEU A 436 -9.48 14.65 -6.90
C LEU A 436 -8.22 15.51 -7.06
N SER A 437 -8.02 16.21 -8.20
CA SER A 437 -6.99 17.24 -8.43
C SER A 437 -6.79 18.17 -7.23
N GLN A 438 -7.86 18.48 -6.48
CA GLN A 438 -7.81 19.31 -5.27
C GLN A 438 -7.17 18.63 -4.05
N PHE A 439 -7.21 17.30 -3.95
CA PHE A 439 -6.46 16.57 -2.92
C PHE A 439 -4.96 16.47 -3.26
N TYR A 440 -4.55 16.75 -4.51
CA TYR A 440 -3.14 16.82 -4.89
C TYR A 440 -2.50 18.17 -4.50
N THR A 441 -3.30 19.22 -4.37
CA THR A 441 -2.78 20.59 -4.19
C THR A 441 -2.43 20.94 -2.75
N TYR A 442 -2.74 20.08 -1.76
CA TYR A 442 -2.34 20.33 -0.37
C TYR A 442 -0.93 19.80 -0.15
N PRO A 443 0.08 20.66 0.08
CA PRO A 443 1.47 20.26 0.27
C PRO A 443 1.65 19.30 1.46
N ASP A 444 0.82 19.48 2.49
CA ASP A 444 0.81 18.65 3.71
C ASP A 444 0.31 17.22 3.47
N ASN A 445 -0.34 16.95 2.32
CA ASN A 445 -0.81 15.61 1.94
C ASN A 445 0.33 14.68 1.50
N TRP A 446 1.53 15.20 1.32
CA TRP A 446 2.65 14.47 0.71
C TRP A 446 3.80 14.21 1.67
N LEU A 447 3.71 14.75 2.89
CA LEU A 447 4.74 14.55 3.89
C LEU A 447 4.68 13.10 4.37
N ALA A 448 5.47 12.24 3.72
CA ALA A 448 6.07 11.12 4.39
C ALA A 448 6.92 11.70 5.53
N ASN A 449 6.30 11.92 6.68
CA ASN A 449 6.99 12.26 7.90
C ASN A 449 7.64 10.98 8.40
N TYR A 450 8.88 10.75 7.99
CA TYR A 450 9.76 9.88 8.76
C TYR A 450 10.16 10.73 9.94
N ASP A 451 9.33 10.69 10.97
CA ASP A 451 9.85 11.07 12.25
C ASP A 451 10.85 9.98 12.64
N TYR A 452 12.10 10.38 12.87
CA TYR A 452 12.93 9.64 13.82
C TYR A 452 12.28 9.87 15.16
N ILE A 453 11.25 9.08 15.41
CA ILE A 453 10.50 9.19 16.63
C ILE A 453 11.31 8.40 17.64
N ASP A 454 12.15 9.11 18.39
CA ASP A 454 12.58 8.63 19.69
C ASP A 454 11.35 8.08 20.39
N TYR A 455 11.51 6.96 21.10
CA TYR A 455 10.44 6.17 21.68
C TYR A 455 9.34 7.04 22.31
N THR A 456 9.71 8.05 23.10
CA THR A 456 8.78 8.98 23.75
C THR A 456 7.94 9.78 22.75
N ALA A 457 8.54 10.27 21.67
CA ALA A 457 7.83 10.98 20.62
C ALA A 457 7.02 10.01 19.73
N ALA A 458 7.49 8.76 19.55
CA ALA A 458 6.77 7.69 18.83
C ALA A 458 5.42 7.45 19.47
N MET A 459 5.43 7.34 20.80
CA MET A 459 4.23 7.15 21.60
C MET A 459 3.21 8.29 21.40
N SER A 460 3.66 9.54 21.38
CA SER A 460 2.76 10.70 21.24
C SER A 460 2.24 10.90 19.80
N SER A 461 3.03 10.58 18.77
CA SER A 461 2.62 10.78 17.37
C SER A 461 1.91 9.58 16.75
N LEU A 462 2.18 8.36 17.24
CA LEU A 462 1.53 7.14 16.77
C LEU A 462 0.15 6.95 17.39
N LEU A 463 0.00 7.25 18.68
CA LEU A 463 -1.26 7.09 19.41
C LEU A 463 -2.25 8.24 19.14
N THR A 464 -2.72 8.33 17.89
CA THR A 464 -3.79 9.25 17.53
C THR A 464 -5.16 8.58 17.66
N LYS A 465 -6.20 9.36 17.90
CA LYS A 465 -7.58 8.89 17.70
C LYS A 465 -7.73 8.37 16.25
N ALA A 466 -8.52 7.32 16.06
CA ALA A 466 -8.78 6.70 14.75
C ALA A 466 -7.53 6.17 14.02
N SER A 467 -6.56 5.64 14.76
CA SER A 467 -5.34 5.09 14.17
C SER A 467 -5.57 3.90 13.22
N GLY A 468 -6.67 3.17 13.38
CA GLY A 468 -7.01 1.90 12.74
C GLY A 468 -7.89 2.00 11.52
N ASP A 469 -8.28 3.22 11.17
CA ASP A 469 -8.93 3.53 9.91
C ASP A 469 -8.07 3.01 8.74
N PHE A 470 -6.75 3.20 8.85
CA PHE A 470 -5.83 2.81 7.81
C PHE A 470 -4.46 2.44 8.37
N GLN A 471 -4.10 1.16 8.27
CA GLN A 471 -2.78 0.68 8.69
C GLN A 471 -2.29 -0.42 7.76
N GLY A 472 -1.00 -0.39 7.41
CA GLY A 472 -0.41 -1.47 6.64
C GLY A 472 1.09 -1.60 6.88
N CYS A 473 1.65 -2.71 6.44
CA CYS A 473 3.08 -2.97 6.45
C CYS A 473 3.40 -4.14 5.52
N HIS A 474 4.67 -4.52 5.46
CA HIS A 474 5.09 -5.71 4.75
C HIS A 474 4.47 -6.97 5.38
N ARG A 475 4.14 -8.00 4.58
CA ARG A 475 3.57 -9.27 5.07
C ARG A 475 4.38 -9.87 6.20
N LYS A 476 5.71 -9.95 6.05
CA LYS A 476 6.58 -10.53 7.09
C LYS A 476 6.48 -9.75 8.41
N GLN A 477 6.21 -8.44 8.38
CA GLN A 477 6.00 -7.65 9.59
C GLN A 477 4.66 -7.98 10.26
N TRP A 478 3.59 -8.17 9.47
CA TRP A 478 2.32 -8.69 9.98
C TRP A 478 2.47 -10.07 10.63
N GLU A 479 3.27 -10.95 10.00
CA GLU A 479 3.56 -12.29 10.48
C GLU A 479 4.42 -12.28 11.74
N ILE A 480 5.41 -11.40 11.85
CA ILE A 480 6.20 -11.25 13.08
C ILE A 480 5.32 -10.71 14.21
N ILE A 481 4.44 -9.73 13.98
CA ILE A 481 3.61 -9.15 15.05
C ILE A 481 2.45 -10.09 15.45
N HIS A 482 2.06 -11.05 14.60
CA HIS A 482 0.77 -11.74 14.69
C HIS A 482 -0.41 -10.76 14.71
N GLY A 483 -0.39 -9.78 13.80
CA GLY A 483 -1.46 -8.82 13.57
C GLY A 483 -1.98 -8.07 14.80
N PHE A 484 -3.26 -7.72 14.77
CA PHE A 484 -3.91 -7.00 15.85
C PHE A 484 -4.04 -7.86 17.12
N LEU A 485 -4.12 -7.20 18.28
CA LEU A 485 -4.40 -7.87 19.54
C LEU A 485 -5.80 -8.52 19.52
N GLU A 486 -5.87 -9.83 19.76
CA GLU A 486 -7.12 -10.61 19.70
C GLU A 486 -7.84 -10.70 21.05
N THR A 487 -7.99 -9.58 21.76
CA THR A 487 -8.70 -9.54 23.06
C THR A 487 -10.22 -9.33 22.88
N GLY A 488 -10.95 -9.26 24.00
CA GLY A 488 -12.35 -8.84 24.04
C GLY A 488 -12.54 -7.31 24.09
N GLN A 489 -11.48 -6.53 23.89
CA GLN A 489 -11.53 -5.06 23.79
C GLN A 489 -11.56 -4.65 22.32
N THR A 490 -12.22 -3.53 22.04
CA THR A 490 -12.44 -3.04 20.67
C THR A 490 -11.94 -1.62 20.46
N PHE A 491 -11.55 -0.92 21.53
CA PHE A 491 -11.02 0.43 21.44
C PHE A 491 -9.51 0.44 21.69
N TYR A 492 -8.77 1.21 20.87
CA TYR A 492 -7.30 1.31 20.88
C TYR A 492 -6.52 0.05 20.49
N VAL A 493 -7.16 -0.99 19.96
CA VAL A 493 -6.48 -2.20 19.45
C VAL A 493 -5.56 -1.85 18.26
N ASP A 494 -6.04 -0.96 17.41
CA ASP A 494 -5.31 -0.35 16.32
C ASP A 494 -4.11 0.48 16.79
N SER A 495 -4.29 1.25 17.86
CA SER A 495 -3.19 2.01 18.46
C SER A 495 -2.16 1.07 19.06
N TRP A 496 -2.60 -0.04 19.64
CA TRP A 496 -1.72 -1.10 20.15
C TRP A 496 -0.86 -1.73 19.07
N PHE A 497 -1.41 -2.01 17.90
CA PHE A 497 -0.63 -2.52 16.77
C PHE A 497 0.51 -1.57 16.39
N LEU A 498 0.29 -0.24 16.45
CA LEU A 498 1.35 0.75 16.23
C LEU A 498 2.43 0.67 17.32
N LEU A 499 2.05 0.40 18.56
CA LEU A 499 3.01 0.15 19.63
C LEU A 499 3.83 -1.10 19.36
N GLU A 500 3.21 -2.21 18.97
CA GLU A 500 3.95 -3.43 18.64
C GLU A 500 4.96 -3.22 17.50
N PHE A 501 4.69 -2.29 16.58
CA PHE A 501 5.65 -1.90 15.55
C PHE A 501 6.91 -1.23 16.10
N CYS A 502 6.87 -0.68 17.32
CA CYS A 502 8.05 -0.18 18.00
C CYS A 502 8.90 -1.32 18.59
N GLY A 503 8.39 -2.56 18.64
CA GLY A 503 9.10 -3.77 19.05
C GLY A 503 10.12 -4.24 18.02
N PHE A 504 10.05 -3.71 16.80
CA PHE A 504 11.14 -3.84 15.86
C PHE A 504 12.36 -3.07 16.38
N LYS A 505 13.51 -3.75 16.50
CA LYS A 505 14.79 -3.17 17.00
C LYS A 505 15.47 -2.22 16.00
N PHE A 506 14.71 -1.59 15.11
CA PHE A 506 15.18 -0.61 14.13
C PHE A 506 14.22 0.60 14.14
N PRO A 507 14.52 1.70 13.44
CA PRO A 507 13.66 2.87 13.43
C PRO A 507 12.41 2.51 12.67
N THR A 508 11.29 2.54 13.37
CA THR A 508 9.98 2.45 12.77
C THR A 508 9.81 3.62 11.82
N VAL A 509 9.94 3.37 10.53
CA VAL A 509 9.55 4.33 9.51
C VAL A 509 8.05 4.28 9.39
N VAL A 510 7.41 5.38 9.78
CA VAL A 510 5.99 5.61 9.55
C VAL A 510 5.86 6.42 8.26
N ARG A 511 5.12 5.88 7.31
CA ARG A 511 4.86 6.54 6.04
C ARG A 511 3.40 6.93 5.96
N SER A 512 3.15 8.23 5.87
CA SER A 512 1.83 8.74 5.55
C SER A 512 1.60 8.66 4.04
N LEU A 513 0.59 7.90 3.63
CA LEU A 513 0.14 7.75 2.24
C LEU A 513 -0.93 8.80 1.90
N GLY A 514 -0.72 10.03 2.37
CA GLY A 514 -1.66 11.15 2.26
C GLY A 514 -2.95 10.91 3.03
N TYR A 515 -4.07 11.37 2.47
CA TYR A 515 -5.38 11.30 3.12
C TYR A 515 -6.22 10.14 2.57
N HIS A 516 -6.98 9.50 3.45
CA HIS A 516 -8.13 8.69 3.08
C HIS A 516 -9.41 9.46 3.39
N VAL A 517 -10.48 9.19 2.65
CA VAL A 517 -11.80 9.74 2.97
C VAL A 517 -12.51 8.77 3.90
N HIS A 518 -12.85 9.22 5.10
CA HIS A 518 -13.77 8.52 5.98
C HIS A 518 -15.19 8.96 5.65
N LEU A 519 -16.05 7.99 5.35
CA LEU A 519 -17.46 8.19 5.05
C LEU A 519 -18.20 8.44 6.36
N ASP A 520 -18.64 9.68 6.56
CA ASP A 520 -19.25 10.08 7.82
C ASP A 520 -20.49 9.22 8.15
N HIS A 521 -20.65 8.94 9.44
CA HIS A 521 -21.74 8.14 9.94
C HIS A 521 -21.99 8.43 11.41
N VAL A 522 -23.25 8.27 11.85
CA VAL A 522 -23.60 8.36 13.27
C VAL A 522 -22.82 7.31 14.05
N LYS A 523 -22.19 7.73 15.14
CA LYS A 523 -21.47 6.83 16.04
C LYS A 523 -22.48 5.99 16.82
N VAL A 524 -22.43 4.67 16.63
CA VAL A 524 -23.34 3.69 17.28
C VAL A 524 -22.73 3.12 18.57
N SER A 525 -21.47 3.42 18.87
CA SER A 525 -20.77 2.87 20.03
C SER A 525 -20.94 3.75 21.28
N HIS A 526 -21.74 3.30 22.25
CA HIS A 526 -21.96 3.98 23.52
C HIS A 526 -21.16 3.38 24.70
N TYR A 527 -20.71 2.13 24.62
CA TYR A 527 -19.90 1.47 25.67
C TYR A 527 -18.96 0.42 25.06
N THR A 528 -17.74 0.82 24.71
CA THR A 528 -16.66 -0.10 24.29
C THR A 528 -15.55 -0.13 25.32
N SER A 529 -15.21 -1.33 25.78
CA SER A 529 -14.04 -1.52 26.64
C SER A 529 -12.77 -1.20 25.84
N SER A 530 -11.94 -0.33 26.40
CA SER A 530 -10.65 0.07 25.83
C SER A 530 -9.50 -0.78 26.36
N ILE A 531 -8.45 -0.91 25.54
CA ILE A 531 -7.13 -1.29 26.00
C ILE A 531 -6.47 -0.05 26.61
N ASP A 532 -5.83 -0.22 27.76
CA ASP A 532 -5.01 0.83 28.35
C ASP A 532 -3.62 0.86 27.69
N THR A 533 -3.45 1.78 26.75
CA THR A 533 -2.19 2.03 26.02
C THR A 533 -1.13 2.76 26.87
N ASN A 534 -1.45 3.14 28.11
CA ASN A 534 -0.55 3.83 29.03
C ASN A 534 0.15 2.92 30.03
N GLN A 535 -0.13 1.62 30.01
CA GLN A 535 0.55 0.68 30.91
C GLN A 535 2.07 0.63 30.64
N TYR A 536 2.84 1.20 31.56
CA TYR A 536 4.31 1.28 31.50
C TYR A 536 5.00 -0.06 31.27
N PHE A 537 4.41 -1.15 31.77
CA PHE A 537 4.90 -2.50 31.56
C PHE A 537 5.04 -2.84 30.07
N TRP A 538 3.96 -2.64 29.31
CA TRP A 538 3.95 -2.92 27.87
C TRP A 538 4.88 -2.04 27.08
N ARG A 539 4.98 -0.79 27.52
CA ARG A 539 5.89 0.19 26.95
C ARG A 539 7.35 -0.28 27.07
N GLY A 540 7.77 -0.74 28.25
CA GLY A 540 9.09 -1.33 28.47
C GLY A 540 9.34 -2.56 27.59
N MET A 541 8.39 -3.50 27.57
CA MET A 541 8.52 -4.73 26.78
C MET A 541 8.75 -4.48 25.29
N VAL A 542 7.93 -3.62 24.70
CA VAL A 542 8.06 -3.22 23.29
C VAL A 542 9.39 -2.48 23.07
N CYS A 543 9.83 -1.65 24.01
CA CYS A 543 11.16 -1.03 23.95
C CYS A 543 12.31 -2.05 23.86
N ASP A 544 12.14 -3.17 24.54
CA ASP A 544 13.11 -4.27 24.61
C ASP A 544 12.99 -5.24 23.43
N GLY A 545 12.08 -4.97 22.49
CA GLY A 545 11.86 -5.75 21.29
C GLY A 545 10.89 -6.93 21.45
N TRP A 546 10.10 -6.94 22.51
CA TRP A 546 9.08 -7.97 22.74
C TRP A 546 7.75 -7.57 22.11
N PHE A 547 7.08 -8.53 21.48
CA PHE A 547 5.72 -8.35 20.98
C PHE A 547 4.73 -8.96 21.97
N SER A 548 3.48 -8.49 21.97
CA SER A 548 2.49 -9.03 22.92
C SER A 548 2.17 -10.50 22.65
N LYS A 549 2.42 -11.01 21.43
CA LYS A 549 2.32 -12.45 21.12
C LYS A 549 3.27 -13.33 21.97
N ASP A 550 4.32 -12.74 22.53
CA ASP A 550 5.36 -13.44 23.31
C ASP A 550 5.02 -13.47 24.81
N VAL A 551 3.93 -12.83 25.22
CA VAL A 551 3.46 -12.81 26.61
C VAL A 551 2.33 -13.80 26.78
N ASP A 552 2.42 -14.67 27.79
CA ASP A 552 1.47 -15.76 28.02
C ASP A 552 -0.01 -15.31 28.03
N SER A 553 -0.31 -14.16 28.63
CA SER A 553 -1.68 -13.62 28.71
C SER A 553 -2.23 -13.07 27.39
N TYR A 554 -1.37 -12.87 26.39
CA TYR A 554 -1.71 -12.32 25.07
C TYR A 554 -1.20 -13.20 23.91
N LYS A 555 -0.83 -14.44 24.22
CA LYS A 555 -0.27 -15.38 23.26
C LYS A 555 -1.26 -15.63 22.12
N ARG A 556 -0.79 -15.46 20.88
CA ARG A 556 -1.61 -15.60 19.65
C ARG A 556 -1.19 -16.81 18.82
N ASP A 557 -1.09 -17.99 19.44
CA ASP A 557 -0.70 -19.24 18.74
C ASP A 557 -1.65 -19.63 17.60
N LYS A 558 -2.89 -19.12 17.64
CA LYS A 558 -3.93 -19.34 16.64
C LYS A 558 -4.24 -18.08 15.81
N TRP A 559 -3.33 -17.11 15.75
CA TRP A 559 -3.52 -15.84 15.04
C TRP A 559 -4.11 -16.00 13.64
N GLY A 560 -5.16 -15.20 13.34
CA GLY A 560 -5.83 -15.22 12.04
C GLY A 560 -6.48 -16.56 11.70
N LEU A 561 -6.73 -17.38 12.73
CA LEU A 561 -7.23 -18.76 12.75
C LEU A 561 -6.59 -19.67 11.68
N ARG A 562 -5.54 -20.39 12.11
CA ARG A 562 -4.72 -21.37 11.37
C ARG A 562 -5.51 -22.54 10.76
N GLN A 563 -6.75 -22.77 11.20
CA GLN A 563 -7.64 -23.80 10.64
C GLN A 563 -8.18 -23.38 9.26
N SER A 564 -8.52 -24.37 8.43
CA SER A 564 -9.01 -24.16 7.07
C SER A 564 -10.48 -23.70 7.07
N PHE A 565 -10.72 -22.42 6.77
CA PHE A 565 -12.05 -21.93 6.37
C PHE A 565 -12.26 -22.18 4.87
N THR A 566 -13.52 -22.33 4.47
CA THR A 566 -13.90 -22.35 3.06
C THR A 566 -13.62 -20.98 2.44
N VAL A 567 -12.59 -20.90 1.60
CA VAL A 567 -12.35 -19.73 0.75
C VAL A 567 -13.25 -19.89 -0.47
N LEU A 568 -14.25 -19.03 -0.61
CA LEU A 568 -15.13 -19.04 -1.77
C LEU A 568 -14.43 -18.34 -2.94
N ASP A 569 -14.36 -19.02 -4.08
CA ASP A 569 -14.05 -18.39 -5.35
C ASP A 569 -15.34 -17.72 -5.87
N PRO A 570 -15.34 -16.40 -6.16
CA PRO A 570 -16.53 -15.69 -6.62
C PRO A 570 -17.09 -16.19 -7.96
N ASP A 571 -16.39 -17.08 -8.68
CA ASP A 571 -16.90 -17.76 -9.87
C ASP A 571 -17.65 -19.09 -9.59
N ILE A 572 -17.68 -19.57 -8.35
CA ILE A 572 -18.45 -20.76 -7.96
C ILE A 572 -19.85 -20.31 -7.54
N THR A 573 -20.80 -20.36 -8.48
CA THR A 573 -22.18 -19.89 -8.27
C THR A 573 -23.15 -20.96 -7.77
N ASN A 574 -22.73 -22.23 -7.66
CA ASN A 574 -23.64 -23.33 -7.35
C ASN A 574 -23.19 -24.07 -6.10
N PHE A 575 -23.80 -23.72 -4.96
CA PHE A 575 -23.82 -24.54 -3.76
C PHE A 575 -25.26 -24.98 -3.52
N SER A 576 -25.50 -26.29 -3.46
CA SER A 576 -26.76 -26.84 -2.98
C SER A 576 -26.49 -27.71 -1.75
N VAL A 577 -27.16 -27.38 -0.65
CA VAL A 577 -27.23 -28.22 0.53
C VAL A 577 -28.57 -28.95 0.48
N ASN A 578 -28.55 -30.25 0.22
CA ASN A 578 -29.74 -31.07 0.36
C ASN A 578 -29.84 -31.53 1.81
N VAL A 579 -30.81 -30.98 2.53
CA VAL A 579 -31.18 -31.47 3.87
C VAL A 579 -32.37 -32.40 3.70
N SER A 580 -32.15 -33.71 3.86
CA SER A 580 -33.23 -34.68 4.04
C SER A 580 -33.43 -34.96 5.53
N GLU A 581 -34.69 -35.00 5.96
CA GLU A 581 -35.07 -35.24 7.37
C GLU A 581 -34.34 -36.47 7.94
N GLY A 582 -33.54 -36.24 8.99
CA GLY A 582 -33.02 -37.30 9.86
C GLY A 582 -31.52 -37.58 9.82
N GLU A 583 -30.77 -37.12 8.80
CA GLU A 583 -29.31 -37.29 8.75
C GLU A 583 -28.60 -36.09 8.12
N PHE A 584 -27.67 -35.48 8.86
CA PHE A 584 -26.76 -34.46 8.34
C PHE A 584 -25.66 -35.14 7.50
N ASN A 585 -25.97 -35.46 6.24
CA ASN A 585 -24.96 -35.87 5.26
C ASN A 585 -24.58 -34.65 4.42
N VAL A 586 -23.46 -34.00 4.76
CA VAL A 586 -22.87 -32.95 3.92
C VAL A 586 -22.02 -33.62 2.83
N SER A 587 -22.55 -33.74 1.62
CA SER A 587 -21.78 -34.18 0.46
C SER A 587 -21.32 -32.98 -0.37
N TYR A 588 -20.01 -32.86 -0.62
CA TYR A 588 -19.44 -31.85 -1.49
C TYR A 588 -19.30 -32.38 -2.92
N THR A 589 -19.95 -31.73 -3.89
CA THR A 589 -19.74 -32.02 -5.31
C THR A 589 -18.89 -30.90 -5.92
N PHE A 590 -17.62 -31.19 -6.18
CA PHE A 590 -16.71 -30.25 -6.84
C PHE A 590 -16.69 -30.53 -8.34
N ASP A 591 -17.45 -29.78 -9.14
CA ASP A 591 -17.57 -30.07 -10.58
C ASP A 591 -16.36 -29.65 -11.44
N LYS A 592 -15.38 -28.91 -10.92
CA LYS A 592 -14.13 -28.62 -11.67
C LYS A 592 -12.93 -28.39 -10.75
N ILE A 593 -12.09 -29.41 -10.58
CA ILE A 593 -10.69 -29.22 -10.16
C ILE A 593 -9.80 -29.34 -11.39
N ARG A 594 -9.08 -28.27 -11.72
CA ARG A 594 -7.81 -28.38 -12.47
C ARG A 594 -6.76 -28.89 -11.49
N ASN A 595 -6.35 -30.14 -11.66
CA ASN A 595 -5.18 -30.83 -11.12
C ASN A 595 -4.39 -30.09 -10.02
N ALA A 596 -4.74 -30.32 -8.76
CA ALA A 596 -3.80 -30.24 -7.65
C ALA A 596 -3.61 -31.67 -7.13
N THR A 597 -2.37 -32.17 -7.18
CA THR A 597 -1.98 -33.50 -6.68
C THR A 597 -2.23 -33.59 -5.18
N ALA A 598 -3.26 -34.33 -4.78
CA ALA A 598 -3.51 -34.69 -3.39
C ALA A 598 -2.53 -35.79 -2.94
N THR A 599 -1.86 -35.57 -1.82
CA THR A 599 -1.13 -36.62 -1.08
C THR A 599 -2.16 -37.53 -0.38
N PRO A 600 -2.00 -38.87 -0.34
CA PRO A 600 -2.98 -39.74 0.30
C PRO A 600 -2.98 -39.55 1.82
N ILE A 601 -4.18 -39.46 2.41
CA ILE A 601 -4.40 -39.50 3.85
C ILE A 601 -4.24 -40.96 4.32
N PRO A 602 -3.53 -41.25 5.43
CA PRO A 602 -3.38 -42.62 5.93
C PRO A 602 -4.72 -43.23 6.37
N GLU A 603 -4.98 -44.47 5.97
CA GLU A 603 -6.25 -45.21 6.14
C GLU A 603 -6.64 -45.60 7.57
N ASN A 604 -6.02 -45.08 8.63
CA ASN A 604 -6.37 -45.47 10.01
C ASN A 604 -6.31 -44.31 11.00
N ILE A 605 -7.33 -43.46 10.99
CA ILE A 605 -7.66 -42.59 12.13
C ILE A 605 -9.00 -43.04 12.69
N SER A 606 -8.98 -43.68 13.86
CA SER A 606 -10.18 -44.01 14.62
C SER A 606 -10.77 -42.73 15.23
N ILE A 607 -11.98 -42.37 14.82
CA ILE A 607 -12.75 -41.28 15.42
C ILE A 607 -13.29 -41.74 16.78
N PRO A 608 -13.11 -40.99 17.89
CA PRO A 608 -13.69 -41.36 19.17
C PRO A 608 -15.21 -41.26 19.10
N LYS A 609 -15.89 -42.30 19.58
CA LYS A 609 -17.34 -42.31 19.80
C LYS A 609 -17.67 -41.28 20.88
N VAL A 610 -18.37 -40.20 20.51
CA VAL A 610 -18.90 -39.23 21.46
C VAL A 610 -20.19 -39.81 22.04
N GLU A 611 -20.16 -40.25 23.30
CA GLU A 611 -21.38 -40.55 24.05
C GLU A 611 -22.01 -39.24 24.51
N TYR A 612 -23.26 -39.01 24.08
CA TYR A 612 -24.07 -37.89 24.54
C TYR A 612 -24.45 -38.08 26.01
N LEU A 613 -23.98 -37.18 26.88
CA LEU A 613 -24.50 -37.03 28.24
C LEU A 613 -25.83 -36.26 28.17
N ASN A 614 -26.93 -36.98 28.38
CA ASN A 614 -28.31 -36.49 28.40
C ASN A 614 -28.68 -35.71 29.69
N ASP A 615 -27.96 -34.66 30.08
CA ASP A 615 -28.32 -33.93 31.31
C ASP A 615 -28.04 -32.41 31.32
N VAL A 616 -28.31 -31.72 30.20
CA VAL A 616 -28.21 -30.24 30.10
C VAL A 616 -29.46 -29.58 29.49
N SER A 617 -30.61 -30.27 29.42
CA SER A 617 -31.76 -29.83 28.61
C SER A 617 -32.89 -29.08 29.35
N LYS A 618 -32.59 -28.20 30.31
CA LYS A 618 -33.59 -27.23 30.82
C LYS A 618 -33.06 -25.83 31.04
N GLN A 619 -31.79 -25.71 31.44
CA GLN A 619 -31.19 -24.40 31.73
C GLN A 619 -30.86 -23.60 30.46
N ASN A 620 -30.69 -24.26 29.31
CA ASN A 620 -30.45 -23.59 28.04
C ASN A 620 -31.74 -23.12 27.34
N GLU A 621 -32.89 -23.78 27.56
CA GLU A 621 -34.18 -23.31 27.01
C GLU A 621 -34.65 -22.01 27.69
N GLU A 622 -34.50 -21.90 29.01
CA GLU A 622 -34.84 -20.66 29.74
C GLU A 622 -33.94 -19.47 29.35
N ASN A 623 -32.66 -19.73 29.09
CA ASN A 623 -31.74 -18.70 28.58
C ASN A 623 -32.07 -18.30 27.14
N TRP A 624 -32.65 -19.21 26.34
CA TRP A 624 -32.99 -18.97 24.95
C TRP A 624 -34.30 -18.19 24.78
N GLU A 625 -35.32 -18.49 25.58
CA GLU A 625 -36.54 -17.68 25.64
C GLU A 625 -36.28 -16.27 26.18
N GLN A 626 -35.37 -16.10 27.15
CA GLN A 626 -34.96 -14.77 27.61
C GLN A 626 -34.23 -13.97 26.52
N TYR A 627 -33.46 -14.63 25.66
CA TYR A 627 -32.74 -14.01 24.55
C TYR A 627 -33.70 -13.54 23.45
N ILE A 628 -34.66 -14.38 23.05
CA ILE A 628 -35.68 -14.05 22.05
C ILE A 628 -36.56 -12.89 22.54
N ASN A 629 -37.00 -12.91 23.80
CA ASN A 629 -37.84 -11.86 24.36
C ASN A 629 -37.11 -10.51 24.50
N LYS A 630 -35.79 -10.50 24.76
CA LYS A 630 -34.98 -9.26 24.76
C LYS A 630 -34.80 -8.68 23.36
N THR A 631 -34.60 -9.52 22.35
CA THR A 631 -34.42 -9.07 20.96
C THR A 631 -35.72 -8.51 20.37
N ILE A 632 -36.87 -9.09 20.71
CA ILE A 632 -38.19 -8.59 20.29
C ILE A 632 -38.51 -7.24 20.96
N TYR A 633 -38.20 -7.07 22.25
CA TYR A 633 -38.40 -5.78 22.94
C TYR A 633 -37.51 -4.66 22.40
N TRP A 634 -36.28 -5.01 21.97
CA TRP A 634 -35.34 -4.03 21.42
C TRP A 634 -35.86 -3.42 20.10
N ASN A 635 -36.44 -4.24 19.21
CA ASN A 635 -37.00 -3.76 17.94
C ASN A 635 -38.28 -2.92 18.08
N GLN A 636 -39.05 -3.06 19.17
CA GLN A 636 -40.25 -2.23 19.40
C GLN A 636 -39.96 -0.89 20.10
N SER A 637 -38.85 -0.79 20.85
CA SER A 637 -38.50 0.44 21.59
C SER A 637 -37.79 1.52 20.76
N VAL A 638 -37.31 1.18 19.55
CA VAL A 638 -36.59 2.11 18.67
C VAL A 638 -37.54 3.01 17.84
N GLU A 639 -38.84 2.70 17.77
CA GLU A 639 -39.80 3.51 17.00
C GLU A 639 -40.37 4.73 17.74
N THR A 640 -40.10 4.92 19.04
CA THR A 640 -40.68 6.07 19.78
C THR A 640 -39.75 6.61 20.86
N GLN A 641 -38.77 7.44 20.49
CA GLN A 641 -38.23 8.47 21.38
C GLN A 641 -37.43 9.53 20.62
N GLU A 642 -38.11 10.59 20.18
CA GLU A 642 -37.47 11.87 19.87
C GLU A 642 -37.04 12.54 21.19
N ASN A 643 -35.75 12.49 21.51
CA ASN A 643 -35.17 13.38 22.52
C ASN A 643 -33.99 14.15 21.90
N LYS A 644 -34.26 15.40 21.53
CA LYS A 644 -33.24 16.39 21.18
C LYS A 644 -32.51 16.82 22.45
N THR A 645 -31.21 16.54 22.53
CA THR A 645 -30.30 17.24 23.43
C THR A 645 -29.20 17.87 22.58
N PHE A 646 -29.14 19.21 22.60
CA PHE A 646 -28.04 19.97 22.03
C PHE A 646 -26.84 19.85 22.97
N TYR A 647 -25.67 19.48 22.43
CA TYR A 647 -24.38 19.68 23.09
C TYR A 647 -23.65 20.81 22.37
N ASP A 648 -23.13 21.72 23.19
CA ASP A 648 -22.31 22.87 22.81
C ASP A 648 -20.83 22.43 22.93
N ASP A 649 -20.09 22.56 21.83
CA ASP A 649 -18.71 22.03 21.66
C ASP A 649 -17.62 23.07 21.96
N GLU A 650 -17.97 24.24 22.50
CA GLU A 650 -16.98 25.24 22.89
C GLU A 650 -16.61 25.13 24.37
N ASN A 651 -15.59 24.32 24.70
CA ASN A 651 -14.57 24.68 25.69
C ASN A 651 -13.47 23.60 25.78
N GLU A 652 -12.36 23.88 25.09
CA GLU A 652 -11.05 23.32 25.37
C GLU A 652 -10.52 23.87 26.70
N THR A 653 -10.34 23.01 27.71
CA THR A 653 -9.19 23.18 28.61
C THR A 653 -8.79 21.84 29.21
N ILE A 654 -7.53 21.48 28.95
CA ILE A 654 -6.86 20.28 29.45
C ILE A 654 -6.28 20.60 30.83
N TYR A 655 -6.46 19.69 31.79
CA TYR A 655 -5.51 19.43 32.86
C TYR A 655 -5.12 17.96 32.85
#